data_AF-A0A5S4YHK8-F1
#
_entry.id   AF-A0A5S4YHK8-F1
#
_cell.length_a   1.000
_cell.length_b   1.000
_cell.length_c   1.000
_cell.angle_alpha   90.00
_cell.angle_beta   90.00
_cell.angle_gamma   90.00
#
_symmetry.space_group_name_H-M   'P 1'
#
loop_
_entity.id
_entity.type
_entity.pdbx_description
1 polymer ?
#
loop_
_entity_poly.entity_id
_entity_poly.type
_entity_poly.pdbx_seq_one_letter_code
_entity_poly.pdbx_strand_id
1 'polypeptide(L)'
;MASSPPECCREPQRRQKIRKSSFSGIDYIEVSDDRLTLTVFFLTRIGRPIVPANVRITGGARVRDIKVTGVRLRGSEDADGDNSLEIAIDRPGDGSTYTLSLVDLDADGEPTDEILAGIDPRYARANFSFRLDEVAHLDCKQPPAAPQAVLPMPEINYLARDYGSFRQLMLDRLAVTVPAWQEQHVPDIGIALVEALAYVADHLSYYQDAVATEAYLGTARQRISVRRHARLVDFSMHEGCNARAFVFVDTGSQDVTIEDPASILFVAGYNGPRPPEGGPLLLDQLSFGPTDQPVIFEPMAEGRIELYAAHNRISFYTWGDRDCCLPAGATSATLFDGKATVGAEPGGANYTEANYSEAKYAEPNAQAQQKPSSRKRSAKSSAAYAVRSTPPKEPPAAYAPERVLNLRPGDILLLEEVRGPQTGAAVDANPAHRHFVKLTEVRQNLDPLFGQPVLEIAWAREDALPFALRLSNALEPSAGDDFSVARGNIILADHSNWTRQGSRIVYEDLSKSLPGKKFRPSLQAGPLTFRDPKLDPGATMKQLLQDPRSAIPQLIVYSIAPRLDGTAPLFAFADLRDPAHLAAQLNQAQPDPARSNKNLSDKEKEEELAWRNFRDRLSFAPEGSERTPNDPADAGKSAGALTDKLKSLLRIWTPQRDLLSSRGNDLHFVVEIDNEGVAHLRFGDGKNGKAPEAGEKFAATYRVGIGASGNVGADTITQIVTSSATLREAAISARNPLPSMGGTDPEPIEKVKLLAPKAFQGELVRAISADDYARLAERNPRVQRAAAELQWIGTRYEAHVAIDPRGTEQVEPELLRQIRAYLFRYRRIGHDVIVVPPTYVPIDIAMTAQIRSGFAAGQVETVLRGIFSSRTLPDGRLGFFHPDNLSFGDSIYASKLLAAAQVVEGVESVVVTRLQRRFQAPDEQVYDGVLPIGPLEIARLGGNSASPENGRFVLTVRGEQ
;
A
#
# COMPACT_ATOMS: atom_id res chain seq x y z
N MET A 1 -11.23 29.11 10.19
CA MET A 1 -11.71 28.38 11.39
C MET A 1 -11.51 26.89 11.15
N ALA A 2 -11.11 26.11 12.17
CA ALA A 2 -11.02 24.66 12.07
C ALA A 2 -12.07 24.03 12.98
N SER A 3 -12.91 23.15 12.45
CA SER A 3 -13.91 22.41 13.21
C SER A 3 -13.28 21.19 13.90
N SER A 4 -13.53 21.03 15.20
CA SER A 4 -13.37 19.74 15.87
C SER A 4 -14.19 18.65 15.15
N PRO A 5 -13.76 17.38 15.16
CA PRO A 5 -14.60 16.29 14.64
C PRO A 5 -15.93 16.20 15.41
N PRO A 6 -17.00 15.68 14.78
CA PRO A 6 -18.29 15.54 15.45
C PRO A 6 -18.19 14.53 16.60
N GLU A 7 -18.44 14.99 17.81
CA GLU A 7 -18.67 14.11 18.97
C GLU A 7 -19.95 13.31 18.72
N CYS A 8 -19.83 11.99 18.71
CA CYS A 8 -20.96 11.09 18.47
C CYS A 8 -21.98 11.16 19.61
N CYS A 9 -23.27 11.06 19.29
CA CYS A 9 -24.40 11.03 20.23
C CYS A 9 -24.65 12.28 21.11
N ARG A 10 -24.59 13.53 20.60
CA ARG A 10 -25.49 14.64 21.07
C ARG A 10 -25.47 15.96 20.29
N GLU A 11 -26.61 16.65 20.36
CA GLU A 11 -26.96 17.87 19.62
C GLU A 11 -26.35 19.18 20.19
N PRO A 12 -25.86 20.13 19.34
CA PRO A 12 -25.11 21.32 19.77
C PRO A 12 -25.98 22.50 20.28
N GLN A 13 -26.97 22.26 21.13
CA GLN A 13 -27.87 23.30 21.67
C GLN A 13 -27.16 24.41 22.48
N ARG A 14 -25.89 24.23 22.84
CA ARG A 14 -25.14 25.08 23.79
C ARG A 14 -25.02 26.55 23.37
N ARG A 15 -24.69 26.87 22.10
CA ARG A 15 -24.51 28.28 21.66
C ARG A 15 -25.81 29.11 21.75
N GLN A 16 -26.96 28.50 21.44
CA GLN A 16 -28.26 29.16 21.58
C GLN A 16 -28.77 29.18 23.03
N LYS A 17 -28.40 28.18 23.86
CA LYS A 17 -28.68 28.19 25.30
C LYS A 17 -27.87 29.24 26.06
N ILE A 18 -26.59 29.45 25.72
CA ILE A 18 -25.76 30.52 26.31
C ILE A 18 -26.44 31.89 26.14
N ARG A 19 -26.85 32.24 24.90
CA ARG A 19 -27.59 33.47 24.57
C ARG A 19 -29.00 33.56 25.21
N LYS A 20 -29.44 32.56 25.99
CA LYS A 20 -30.69 32.55 26.78
C LYS A 20 -30.43 32.21 28.27
N SER A 21 -29.20 32.38 28.74
CA SER A 21 -28.76 32.02 30.10
C SER A 21 -27.98 33.14 30.77
N SER A 22 -27.61 32.94 32.03
CA SER A 22 -26.72 33.83 32.81
C SER A 22 -25.22 33.67 32.49
N PHE A 23 -24.83 32.79 31.57
CA PHE A 23 -23.43 32.60 31.15
C PHE A 23 -23.08 33.48 29.94
N SER A 24 -21.81 33.90 29.86
CA SER A 24 -21.25 34.70 28.74
C SER A 24 -20.04 34.03 28.11
N GLY A 25 -19.46 34.63 27.08
CA GLY A 25 -18.29 34.15 26.34
C GLY A 25 -17.92 35.11 25.22
N ILE A 26 -16.66 35.09 24.79
CA ILE A 26 -16.15 35.97 23.73
C ILE A 26 -16.71 35.48 22.38
N ASP A 27 -17.26 36.39 21.57
CA ASP A 27 -17.68 36.08 20.19
C ASP A 27 -16.58 36.48 19.19
N TYR A 28 -15.96 37.67 19.34
CA TYR A 28 -14.78 38.09 18.57
C TYR A 28 -13.97 39.22 19.26
N ILE A 29 -12.82 39.56 18.68
CA ILE A 29 -11.90 40.63 19.14
C ILE A 29 -11.48 41.48 17.94
N GLU A 30 -11.52 42.80 18.09
CA GLU A 30 -10.96 43.78 17.17
C GLU A 30 -9.70 44.44 17.75
N VAL A 31 -8.81 44.91 16.87
CA VAL A 31 -7.58 45.64 17.20
C VAL A 31 -7.73 47.05 16.62
N SER A 32 -7.51 48.08 17.44
CA SER A 32 -7.53 49.48 16.98
C SER A 32 -6.36 49.80 16.04
N ASP A 33 -6.51 50.86 15.24
CA ASP A 33 -5.46 51.35 14.34
C ASP A 33 -4.18 51.77 15.09
N ASP A 34 -4.30 52.21 16.35
CA ASP A 34 -3.17 52.53 17.24
C ASP A 34 -2.40 51.29 17.75
N ARG A 35 -2.98 50.09 17.59
CA ARG A 35 -2.44 48.78 18.01
C ARG A 35 -2.15 48.65 19.51
N LEU A 36 -2.67 49.56 20.33
CA LEU A 36 -2.54 49.62 21.79
C LEU A 36 -3.87 49.41 22.52
N THR A 37 -4.99 49.37 21.80
CA THR A 37 -6.31 49.04 22.33
C THR A 37 -6.87 47.78 21.65
N LEU A 38 -7.51 46.92 22.44
CA LEU A 38 -8.23 45.74 21.96
C LEU A 38 -9.70 45.84 22.39
N THR A 39 -10.62 45.64 21.45
CA THR A 39 -12.07 45.68 21.72
C THR A 39 -12.60 44.25 21.68
N VAL A 40 -13.02 43.73 22.84
CA VAL A 40 -13.53 42.35 22.99
C VAL A 40 -15.06 42.39 23.05
N PHE A 41 -15.73 41.62 22.18
CA PHE A 41 -17.19 41.54 22.08
C PHE A 41 -17.72 40.24 22.69
N PHE A 42 -18.81 40.32 23.45
CA PHE A 42 -19.37 39.19 24.21
C PHE A 42 -20.76 38.73 23.76
N LEU A 43 -20.98 37.40 23.83
CA LEU A 43 -22.24 36.72 23.52
C LEU A 43 -23.44 37.16 24.38
N THR A 44 -23.20 37.62 25.61
CA THR A 44 -24.17 38.15 26.57
C THR A 44 -23.48 39.10 27.56
N ARG A 45 -24.25 39.97 28.24
CA ARG A 45 -23.72 40.96 29.20
C ARG A 45 -23.03 40.30 30.40
N ILE A 46 -21.80 40.70 30.69
CA ILE A 46 -21.09 40.29 31.91
C ILE A 46 -21.56 41.17 33.09
N GLY A 47 -22.15 40.55 34.11
CA GLY A 47 -22.79 41.23 35.25
C GLY A 47 -21.86 41.61 36.41
N ARG A 48 -20.54 41.63 36.21
CA ARG A 48 -19.52 41.95 37.23
C ARG A 48 -18.43 42.87 36.66
N PRO A 49 -17.72 43.65 37.49
CA PRO A 49 -16.50 44.32 37.05
C PRO A 49 -15.43 43.30 36.62
N ILE A 50 -14.64 43.67 35.63
CA ILE A 50 -13.43 42.96 35.18
C ILE A 50 -12.28 43.93 35.44
N VAL A 51 -11.28 43.51 36.20
CA VAL A 51 -10.04 44.30 36.43
C VAL A 51 -8.92 43.83 35.50
N PRO A 52 -7.85 44.61 35.26
CA PRO A 52 -6.74 44.21 34.40
C PRO A 52 -6.16 42.81 34.68
N ALA A 53 -6.10 42.40 35.96
CA ALA A 53 -5.63 41.08 36.35
C ALA A 53 -6.47 39.92 35.78
N ASN A 54 -7.78 40.11 35.53
CA ASN A 54 -8.63 39.06 34.94
C ASN A 54 -8.31 38.77 33.47
N VAL A 55 -7.56 39.63 32.78
CA VAL A 55 -7.31 39.53 31.34
C VAL A 55 -5.91 38.97 31.09
N ARG A 56 -5.83 37.71 30.67
CA ARG A 56 -4.57 37.02 30.39
C ARG A 56 -4.38 36.86 28.88
N ILE A 57 -3.39 37.57 28.33
CA ILE A 57 -2.97 37.49 26.92
C ILE A 57 -1.74 36.60 26.81
N THR A 58 -1.76 35.60 25.92
CA THR A 58 -0.65 34.66 25.68
C THR A 58 -0.42 34.45 24.19
N GLY A 59 0.83 34.44 23.74
CA GLY A 59 1.19 34.29 22.33
C GLY A 59 2.41 35.11 21.93
N GLY A 60 2.59 35.30 20.62
CA GLY A 60 3.68 36.08 20.05
C GLY A 60 4.97 35.29 19.80
N ALA A 61 5.56 35.49 18.62
CA ALA A 61 6.80 34.81 18.22
C ALA A 61 8.05 35.56 18.72
N ARG A 62 8.03 36.90 18.65
CA ARG A 62 9.11 37.81 19.06
C ARG A 62 8.68 38.72 20.22
N VAL A 63 7.44 39.21 20.21
CA VAL A 63 6.90 40.04 21.30
C VAL A 63 6.00 39.18 22.19
N ARG A 64 6.49 38.86 23.38
CA ARG A 64 5.77 38.10 24.42
C ARG A 64 5.48 38.98 25.63
N ASP A 65 4.72 38.43 26.58
CA ASP A 65 4.46 39.02 27.90
C ASP A 65 3.87 40.44 27.86
N ILE A 66 2.98 40.67 26.87
CA ILE A 66 2.17 41.89 26.73
C ILE A 66 1.31 42.05 27.98
N LYS A 67 1.44 43.20 28.66
CA LYS A 67 0.71 43.48 29.91
C LYS A 67 -0.52 44.33 29.63
N VAL A 68 -1.63 44.00 30.29
CA VAL A 68 -2.85 44.80 30.28
C VAL A 68 -2.70 45.94 31.27
N THR A 69 -2.76 47.18 30.79
CA THR A 69 -2.54 48.41 31.57
C THR A 69 -3.84 49.03 32.07
N GLY A 70 -4.95 48.76 31.40
CA GLY A 70 -6.28 49.23 31.76
C GLY A 70 -7.38 48.42 31.09
N VAL A 71 -8.54 48.35 31.74
CA VAL A 71 -9.73 47.65 31.24
C VAL A 71 -10.94 48.57 31.47
N ARG A 72 -11.74 48.79 30.44
CA ARG A 72 -12.93 49.66 30.47
C ARG A 72 -14.11 48.95 29.82
N LEU A 73 -15.14 48.66 30.62
CA LEU A 73 -16.41 48.16 30.11
C LEU A 73 -17.17 49.30 29.42
N ARG A 74 -17.57 49.13 28.16
CA ARG A 74 -18.36 50.12 27.43
C ARG A 74 -19.82 50.02 27.88
N GLY A 75 -20.32 51.07 28.53
CA GLY A 75 -21.69 51.14 29.03
C GLY A 75 -22.54 52.13 28.25
N SER A 76 -23.34 51.62 27.31
CA SER A 76 -24.51 52.25 26.67
C SER A 76 -24.45 53.76 26.36
N GLU A 77 -24.12 54.11 25.11
CA GLU A 77 -24.82 55.22 24.40
C GLU A 77 -24.78 55.14 22.85
N ASP A 78 -24.27 54.05 22.26
CA ASP A 78 -24.34 53.77 20.81
C ASP A 78 -25.52 52.84 20.45
N ALA A 79 -26.06 53.00 19.23
CA ALA A 79 -27.43 52.60 18.87
C ALA A 79 -27.72 51.08 18.83
N ASP A 80 -26.71 50.22 18.64
CA ASP A 80 -26.90 48.78 18.43
C ASP A 80 -26.78 47.93 19.71
N GLY A 81 -26.36 48.52 20.84
CA GLY A 81 -26.49 47.91 22.17
C GLY A 81 -25.54 46.75 22.51
N ASP A 82 -24.49 46.52 21.72
CA ASP A 82 -23.54 45.41 21.93
C ASP A 82 -22.69 45.55 23.20
N ASN A 83 -22.32 44.41 23.79
CA ASN A 83 -21.57 44.33 25.04
C ASN A 83 -20.07 44.19 24.74
N SER A 84 -19.35 45.31 24.75
CA SER A 84 -17.91 45.36 24.49
C SER A 84 -17.05 45.83 25.67
N LEU A 85 -15.78 45.41 25.65
CA LEU A 85 -14.77 45.70 26.66
C LEU A 85 -13.51 46.19 25.96
N GLU A 86 -13.15 47.45 26.22
CA GLU A 86 -11.91 48.08 25.76
C GLU A 86 -10.77 47.68 26.70
N ILE A 87 -9.67 47.19 26.14
CA ILE A 87 -8.52 46.67 26.88
C ILE A 87 -7.27 47.38 26.36
N ALA A 88 -6.64 48.19 27.21
CA ALA A 88 -5.39 48.86 26.91
C ALA A 88 -4.21 47.95 27.25
N ILE A 89 -3.22 47.89 26.36
CA ILE A 89 -2.00 47.07 26.51
C ILE A 89 -0.74 47.93 26.54
N ASP A 90 0.34 47.41 27.12
CA ASP A 90 1.58 48.17 27.35
C ASP A 90 2.47 48.31 26.10
N ARG A 91 2.25 47.49 25.07
CA ARG A 91 3.00 47.49 23.80
C ARG A 91 2.19 46.81 22.68
N PRO A 92 2.34 47.20 21.41
CA PRO A 92 1.77 46.47 20.29
C PRO A 92 2.49 45.13 20.11
N GLY A 93 1.75 44.09 19.72
CA GLY A 93 2.34 42.78 19.39
C GLY A 93 2.92 42.72 17.97
N ASP A 94 3.51 41.57 17.65
CA ASP A 94 4.02 41.28 16.31
C ASP A 94 2.94 40.70 15.37
N GLY A 95 3.31 40.41 14.13
CA GLY A 95 2.41 39.85 13.11
C GLY A 95 2.05 38.37 13.29
N SER A 96 2.15 37.82 14.50
CA SER A 96 1.74 36.45 14.88
C SER A 96 0.36 36.43 15.53
N THR A 97 -0.15 35.23 15.80
CA THR A 97 -1.38 35.02 16.55
C THR A 97 -1.16 35.18 18.06
N TYR A 98 -2.07 35.91 18.71
CA TYR A 98 -2.19 36.05 20.16
C TYR A 98 -3.53 35.48 20.62
N THR A 99 -3.57 34.93 21.84
CA THR A 99 -4.77 34.38 22.49
C THR A 99 -5.10 35.23 23.70
N LEU A 100 -6.30 35.81 23.76
CA LEU A 100 -6.83 36.49 24.94
C LEU A 100 -7.74 35.52 25.70
N SER A 101 -7.69 35.56 27.03
CA SER A 101 -8.50 34.73 27.92
C SER A 101 -8.91 35.47 29.19
N LEU A 102 -10.05 35.08 29.76
CA LEU A 102 -10.57 35.61 31.02
C LEU A 102 -10.41 34.58 32.16
N VAL A 103 -9.69 34.97 33.21
CA VAL A 103 -9.37 34.12 34.37
C VAL A 103 -9.89 34.74 35.68
N ASP A 104 -10.19 33.89 36.65
CA ASP A 104 -10.59 34.34 37.99
C ASP A 104 -9.37 34.65 38.87
N LEU A 105 -9.59 35.41 39.95
CA LEU A 105 -8.52 35.81 40.88
C LEU A 105 -8.58 34.99 42.16
N ASP A 106 -7.42 34.74 42.77
CA ASP A 106 -7.34 34.12 44.10
C ASP A 106 -7.61 35.14 45.23
N ALA A 107 -7.45 34.69 46.48
CA ALA A 107 -7.70 35.51 47.67
C ALA A 107 -6.68 36.67 47.85
N ASP A 108 -5.51 36.58 47.21
CA ASP A 108 -4.47 37.62 47.23
C ASP A 108 -4.59 38.58 46.02
N GLY A 109 -5.42 38.23 45.03
CA GLY A 109 -5.75 39.05 43.87
C GLY A 109 -4.97 38.70 42.59
N GLU A 110 -4.19 37.62 42.61
CA GLU A 110 -3.40 37.17 41.45
C GLU A 110 -4.23 36.26 40.51
N PRO A 111 -3.90 36.22 39.20
CA PRO A 111 -4.72 35.52 38.21
C PRO A 111 -4.49 34.01 38.23
N THR A 112 -5.51 33.27 38.65
CA THR A 112 -5.53 31.80 38.68
C THR A 112 -5.53 31.18 37.28
N ASP A 113 -5.34 29.85 37.20
CA ASP A 113 -5.58 29.09 35.97
C ASP A 113 -7.06 28.71 35.75
N GLU A 114 -7.96 29.09 36.67
CA GLU A 114 -9.39 28.85 36.54
C GLU A 114 -10.08 29.91 35.67
N ILE A 115 -11.08 29.48 34.89
CA ILE A 115 -11.82 30.34 33.98
C ILE A 115 -12.84 31.18 34.76
N LEU A 116 -12.79 32.50 34.58
CA LEU A 116 -13.59 33.52 35.28
C LEU A 116 -15.07 33.09 35.43
N ALA A 117 -15.47 32.72 36.65
CA ALA A 117 -16.59 31.82 36.94
C ALA A 117 -17.94 32.39 36.46
N GLY A 118 -18.50 31.86 35.37
CA GLY A 118 -19.66 32.43 34.67
C GLY A 118 -19.40 32.77 33.19
N ILE A 119 -18.16 32.69 32.74
CA ILE A 119 -17.82 32.51 31.33
C ILE A 119 -17.96 31.03 30.97
N ASP A 120 -18.52 30.72 29.79
CA ASP A 120 -18.60 29.35 29.29
C ASP A 120 -17.19 28.85 28.88
N PRO A 121 -16.70 27.71 29.39
CA PRO A 121 -15.35 27.22 29.10
C PRO A 121 -15.01 27.02 27.62
N ARG A 122 -16.01 26.84 26.73
CA ARG A 122 -15.82 26.70 25.28
C ARG A 122 -15.67 28.05 24.55
N TYR A 123 -16.04 29.16 25.21
CA TYR A 123 -15.99 30.53 24.69
C TYR A 123 -15.13 31.46 25.59
N ALA A 124 -14.26 30.88 26.42
CA ALA A 124 -13.43 31.61 27.38
C ALA A 124 -12.13 32.20 26.78
N ARG A 125 -11.82 31.89 25.52
CA ARG A 125 -10.57 32.26 24.83
C ARG A 125 -10.85 32.62 23.37
N ALA A 126 -10.18 33.64 22.85
CA ALA A 126 -10.27 34.04 21.45
C ALA A 126 -8.92 34.53 20.90
N ASN A 127 -8.74 34.41 19.58
CA ASN A 127 -7.45 34.63 18.92
C ASN A 127 -7.48 35.86 17.99
N PHE A 128 -6.40 36.64 17.97
CA PHE A 128 -6.25 37.87 17.18
C PHE A 128 -4.80 38.10 16.72
N SER A 129 -4.54 39.10 15.86
CA SER A 129 -3.19 39.44 15.36
C SER A 129 -3.08 40.89 14.86
N PHE A 130 -1.91 41.53 14.98
CA PHE A 130 -1.69 42.97 14.76
C PHE A 130 -1.32 43.38 13.31
N ARG A 131 -1.87 42.70 12.28
CA ARG A 131 -1.57 43.03 10.87
C ARG A 131 -2.59 44.00 10.28
N LEU A 132 -2.07 45.01 9.57
CA LEU A 132 -2.78 45.89 8.64
C LEU A 132 -2.02 45.83 7.30
N ASP A 133 -2.73 45.85 6.18
CA ASP A 133 -2.15 45.79 4.84
C ASP A 133 -1.73 47.19 4.33
N GLU A 134 -0.59 47.26 3.65
CA GLU A 134 -0.18 48.41 2.83
C GLU A 134 0.64 47.94 1.62
N VAL A 135 0.55 48.66 0.49
CA VAL A 135 1.09 48.23 -0.81
C VAL A 135 1.80 49.39 -1.53
N ALA A 136 3.10 49.25 -1.84
CA ALA A 136 3.81 50.17 -2.75
C ALA A 136 5.07 49.56 -3.44
N HIS A 137 4.93 49.28 -4.74
CA HIS A 137 5.85 49.55 -5.86
C HIS A 137 7.40 49.40 -5.79
N LEU A 138 7.90 48.64 -6.81
CA LEU A 138 9.16 48.84 -7.59
C LEU A 138 10.52 48.65 -6.86
N ASP A 139 11.64 48.33 -7.53
CA ASP A 139 11.93 48.31 -8.98
C ASP A 139 12.86 47.14 -9.40
N CYS A 140 12.91 46.81 -10.69
CA CYS A 140 13.71 45.71 -11.25
C CYS A 140 15.02 46.21 -11.91
N LYS A 141 16.09 45.38 -11.88
CA LYS A 141 17.35 45.70 -12.57
C LYS A 141 17.89 44.52 -13.38
N GLN A 142 17.87 44.65 -14.71
CA GLN A 142 18.47 43.70 -15.65
C GLN A 142 19.99 43.92 -15.83
N PRO A 143 20.76 42.89 -16.25
CA PRO A 143 22.19 42.99 -16.51
C PRO A 143 22.52 43.56 -17.91
N PRO A 144 23.65 44.27 -18.08
CA PRO A 144 24.13 44.74 -19.39
C PRO A 144 24.79 43.62 -20.23
N ALA A 145 24.94 43.87 -21.54
CA ALA A 145 25.26 42.87 -22.56
C ALA A 145 26.75 42.67 -22.88
N ALA A 146 27.04 41.65 -23.71
CA ALA A 146 28.39 41.17 -24.04
C ALA A 146 29.05 41.86 -25.27
N PRO A 147 30.40 41.85 -25.38
CA PRO A 147 31.12 42.37 -26.54
C PRO A 147 31.65 41.30 -27.52
N GLN A 148 31.10 41.34 -28.74
CA GLN A 148 31.76 41.12 -30.05
C GLN A 148 32.41 39.75 -30.40
N ALA A 149 32.53 39.52 -31.71
CA ALA A 149 32.95 38.27 -32.33
C ALA A 149 34.38 38.34 -32.91
N VAL A 150 35.02 37.17 -33.01
CA VAL A 150 36.33 36.97 -33.64
C VAL A 150 36.16 36.08 -34.88
N LEU A 151 36.83 36.43 -35.98
CA LEU A 151 36.89 35.58 -37.18
C LEU A 151 38.02 34.54 -37.03
N PRO A 152 37.74 33.23 -37.11
CA PRO A 152 38.78 32.21 -37.11
C PRO A 152 39.43 32.03 -38.49
N MET A 153 40.65 31.49 -38.50
CA MET A 153 41.29 30.93 -39.69
C MET A 153 40.55 29.65 -40.13
N PRO A 154 40.69 29.17 -41.39
CA PRO A 154 40.09 27.90 -41.81
C PRO A 154 40.61 26.75 -40.93
N GLU A 155 39.71 26.23 -40.11
CA GLU A 155 39.97 25.14 -39.17
C GLU A 155 39.92 23.79 -39.90
N ILE A 156 40.97 22.97 -39.77
CA ILE A 156 40.91 21.56 -40.17
C ILE A 156 40.04 20.86 -39.12
N ASN A 157 38.73 20.91 -39.32
CA ASN A 157 37.77 20.49 -38.33
C ASN A 157 37.65 18.95 -38.30
N TYR A 158 38.46 18.31 -37.45
CA TYR A 158 38.44 16.86 -37.22
C TYR A 158 37.12 16.33 -36.62
N LEU A 159 36.17 17.21 -36.27
CA LEU A 159 34.81 16.88 -35.84
C LEU A 159 33.78 17.02 -36.98
N ALA A 160 34.11 17.69 -38.09
CA ALA A 160 33.25 17.82 -39.26
C ALA A 160 33.30 16.52 -40.08
N ARG A 161 32.29 15.67 -39.87
CA ARG A 161 32.16 14.34 -40.47
C ARG A 161 30.91 14.21 -41.33
N ASP A 162 30.57 15.29 -42.05
CA ASP A 162 29.52 15.27 -43.06
C ASP A 162 30.08 14.92 -44.45
N TYR A 163 29.17 14.62 -45.39
CA TYR A 163 29.50 14.35 -46.79
C TYR A 163 30.44 15.40 -47.41
N GLY A 164 30.20 16.69 -47.16
CA GLY A 164 30.98 17.79 -47.74
C GLY A 164 32.42 17.79 -47.25
N SER A 165 32.62 17.60 -45.95
CA SER A 165 33.92 17.56 -45.28
C SER A 165 34.71 16.31 -45.67
N PHE A 166 34.06 15.14 -45.76
CA PHE A 166 34.69 13.92 -46.25
C PHE A 166 35.10 14.04 -47.73
N ARG A 167 34.22 14.58 -48.59
CA ARG A 167 34.51 14.83 -50.00
C ARG A 167 35.70 15.78 -50.17
N GLN A 168 35.72 16.89 -49.42
CA GLN A 168 36.82 17.86 -49.47
C GLN A 168 38.14 17.23 -49.00
N LEU A 169 38.14 16.53 -47.85
CA LEU A 169 39.33 15.84 -47.32
C LEU A 169 39.90 14.82 -48.31
N MET A 170 39.04 14.06 -48.99
CA MET A 170 39.46 13.10 -50.02
C MET A 170 40.06 13.79 -51.26
N LEU A 171 39.47 14.90 -51.72
CA LEU A 171 40.01 15.67 -52.85
C LEU A 171 41.34 16.37 -52.49
N ASP A 172 41.43 17.02 -51.33
CA ASP A 172 42.66 17.63 -50.82
C ASP A 172 43.77 16.58 -50.68
N ARG A 173 43.43 15.37 -50.23
CA ARG A 173 44.38 14.26 -50.15
C ARG A 173 44.82 13.78 -51.53
N LEU A 174 43.90 13.62 -52.48
CA LEU A 174 44.19 13.21 -53.85
C LEU A 174 45.08 14.21 -54.58
N ALA A 175 44.87 15.52 -54.39
CA ALA A 175 45.73 16.57 -54.94
C ALA A 175 47.20 16.44 -54.48
N VAL A 176 47.44 15.92 -53.27
CA VAL A 176 48.79 15.66 -52.73
C VAL A 176 49.35 14.30 -53.18
N THR A 177 48.52 13.25 -53.24
CA THR A 177 49.00 11.88 -53.56
C THR A 177 49.02 11.54 -55.05
N VAL A 178 48.21 12.21 -55.86
CA VAL A 178 48.08 12.01 -57.32
C VAL A 178 48.00 13.37 -58.04
N PRO A 179 49.02 14.26 -57.94
CA PRO A 179 48.98 15.62 -58.48
C PRO A 179 48.88 15.72 -60.03
N ALA A 180 48.95 14.57 -60.73
CA ALA A 180 48.69 14.46 -62.16
C ALA A 180 47.20 14.34 -62.51
N TRP A 181 46.33 14.02 -61.54
CA TRP A 181 44.88 14.03 -61.69
C TRP A 181 44.36 15.42 -61.27
N GLN A 182 43.88 16.18 -62.24
CA GLN A 182 43.44 17.57 -62.08
C GLN A 182 41.96 17.75 -62.45
N GLU A 183 41.22 16.65 -62.56
CA GLU A 183 39.85 16.62 -63.06
C GLU A 183 38.86 17.15 -62.01
N GLN A 184 37.90 17.96 -62.47
CA GLN A 184 36.89 18.62 -61.64
C GLN A 184 35.48 18.51 -62.24
N HIS A 185 35.34 17.91 -63.42
CA HIS A 185 34.06 17.72 -64.09
C HIS A 185 33.23 16.60 -63.42
N VAL A 186 31.97 16.91 -63.11
CA VAL A 186 30.97 16.01 -62.53
C VAL A 186 30.88 14.60 -63.18
N PRO A 187 31.00 14.42 -64.52
CA PRO A 187 30.98 13.08 -65.12
C PRO A 187 32.26 12.24 -64.93
N ASP A 188 33.29 12.70 -64.22
CA ASP A 188 34.49 11.89 -63.96
C ASP A 188 34.24 10.73 -62.99
N ILE A 189 34.86 9.59 -63.27
CA ILE A 189 34.77 8.37 -62.46
C ILE A 189 35.53 8.47 -61.15
N GLY A 190 36.63 9.26 -61.09
CA GLY A 190 37.34 9.58 -59.86
C GLY A 190 36.49 10.42 -58.91
N ILE A 191 35.88 11.48 -59.44
CA ILE A 191 34.89 12.30 -58.70
C ILE A 191 33.74 11.42 -58.19
N ALA A 192 33.10 10.62 -59.05
CA ALA A 192 31.99 9.75 -58.65
C ALA A 192 32.38 8.72 -57.57
N LEU A 193 33.60 8.19 -57.59
CA LEU A 193 34.12 7.29 -56.55
C LEU A 193 34.37 8.03 -55.22
N VAL A 194 34.91 9.24 -55.26
CA VAL A 194 35.09 10.09 -54.06
C VAL A 194 33.73 10.44 -53.44
N GLU A 195 32.72 10.77 -54.25
CA GLU A 195 31.37 11.08 -53.76
C GLU A 195 30.69 9.84 -53.15
N ALA A 196 30.80 8.67 -53.77
CA ALA A 196 30.31 7.41 -53.21
C ALA A 196 31.00 7.05 -51.88
N LEU A 197 32.32 7.26 -51.77
CA LEU A 197 33.08 7.03 -50.53
C LEU A 197 32.73 8.05 -49.44
N ALA A 198 32.54 9.32 -49.79
CA ALA A 198 32.11 10.36 -48.84
C ALA A 198 30.71 10.09 -48.29
N TYR A 199 29.77 9.62 -49.13
CA TYR A 199 28.43 9.21 -48.70
C TYR A 199 28.47 8.02 -47.73
N VAL A 200 29.29 7.01 -48.00
CA VAL A 200 29.47 5.86 -47.10
C VAL A 200 30.15 6.29 -45.78
N ALA A 201 31.12 7.22 -45.83
CA ALA A 201 31.79 7.74 -44.64
C ALA A 201 30.84 8.55 -43.73
N ASP A 202 30.01 9.43 -44.32
CA ASP A 202 28.95 10.19 -43.64
C ASP A 202 27.94 9.25 -42.96
N HIS A 203 27.42 8.27 -43.71
CA HIS A 203 26.48 7.27 -43.19
C HIS A 203 27.09 6.40 -42.07
N LEU A 204 28.38 6.06 -42.14
CA LEU A 204 29.09 5.36 -41.07
C LEU A 204 29.37 6.26 -39.86
N SER A 205 29.68 7.55 -40.03
CA SER A 205 29.82 8.47 -38.89
C SER A 205 28.50 8.63 -38.15
N TYR A 206 27.40 8.83 -38.88
CA TYR A 206 26.05 8.90 -38.29
C TYR A 206 25.74 7.69 -37.38
N TYR A 207 26.09 6.47 -37.81
CA TYR A 207 25.95 5.29 -36.96
C TYR A 207 26.90 5.26 -35.76
N GLN A 208 28.16 5.72 -35.92
CA GLN A 208 29.10 5.83 -34.79
C GLN A 208 28.59 6.83 -33.75
N ASP A 209 28.12 7.99 -34.18
CA ASP A 209 27.64 9.08 -33.31
C ASP A 209 26.31 8.70 -32.63
N ALA A 210 25.43 7.97 -33.32
CA ALA A 210 24.23 7.37 -32.73
C ALA A 210 24.57 6.33 -31.65
N VAL A 211 25.52 5.41 -31.91
CA VAL A 211 25.95 4.40 -30.92
C VAL A 211 26.70 5.04 -29.74
N ALA A 212 27.52 6.06 -30.00
CA ALA A 212 28.22 6.81 -28.95
C ALA A 212 27.24 7.61 -28.07
N THR A 213 26.17 8.18 -28.66
CA THR A 213 25.08 8.82 -27.91
C THR A 213 24.42 7.85 -26.94
N GLU A 214 24.15 6.61 -27.36
CA GLU A 214 23.55 5.58 -26.51
C GLU A 214 24.52 4.94 -25.50
N ALA A 215 25.83 5.22 -25.57
CA ALA A 215 26.85 4.56 -24.74
C ALA A 215 26.85 5.01 -23.25
N TYR A 216 26.32 6.19 -22.93
CA TYR A 216 26.31 6.75 -21.57
C TYR A 216 24.90 7.18 -21.13
N LEU A 217 24.60 7.04 -19.84
CA LEU A 217 23.27 7.34 -19.28
C LEU A 217 22.79 8.78 -19.56
N GLY A 218 23.66 9.78 -19.48
CA GLY A 218 23.29 11.18 -19.71
C GLY A 218 22.94 11.48 -21.17
N THR A 219 23.70 10.92 -22.12
CA THR A 219 23.55 11.17 -23.56
C THR A 219 22.46 10.32 -24.21
N ALA A 220 22.19 9.12 -23.67
CA ALA A 220 21.27 8.16 -24.26
C ALA A 220 19.85 8.73 -24.45
N ARG A 221 19.24 8.36 -25.58
CA ARG A 221 17.92 8.82 -26.04
C ARG A 221 16.93 7.66 -26.18
N GLN A 222 17.38 6.40 -26.23
CA GLN A 222 16.48 5.24 -26.24
C GLN A 222 16.16 4.78 -24.81
N ARG A 223 14.87 4.59 -24.52
CA ARG A 223 14.34 4.04 -23.25
C ARG A 223 15.05 2.74 -22.86
N ILE A 224 15.27 1.85 -23.83
CA ILE A 224 15.94 0.56 -23.62
C ILE A 224 17.41 0.74 -23.18
N SER A 225 18.16 1.68 -23.75
CA SER A 225 19.54 1.98 -23.35
C SER A 225 19.59 2.58 -21.95
N VAL A 226 18.77 3.60 -21.69
CA VAL A 226 18.65 4.29 -20.39
C VAL A 226 18.31 3.28 -19.29
N ARG A 227 17.35 2.38 -19.55
CA ARG A 227 16.95 1.31 -18.63
C ARG A 227 18.08 0.32 -18.34
N ARG A 228 18.84 -0.09 -19.37
CA ARG A 228 19.99 -1.00 -19.21
C ARG A 228 21.13 -0.34 -18.42
N HIS A 229 21.41 0.94 -18.65
CA HIS A 229 22.42 1.71 -17.90
C HIS A 229 22.01 1.95 -16.45
N ALA A 230 20.76 2.37 -16.21
CA ALA A 230 20.24 2.59 -14.86
C ALA A 230 20.28 1.32 -14.01
N ARG A 231 20.07 0.15 -14.63
CA ARG A 231 20.19 -1.16 -13.97
C ARG A 231 21.64 -1.52 -13.56
N LEU A 232 22.69 -0.88 -14.09
CA LEU A 232 24.07 -1.08 -13.61
C LEU A 232 24.33 -0.40 -12.24
N VAL A 233 23.51 0.60 -11.90
CA VAL A 233 23.47 1.25 -10.57
C VAL A 233 22.25 0.78 -9.76
N ASP A 234 21.75 -0.42 -10.08
CA ASP A 234 20.61 -1.11 -9.46
C ASP A 234 19.28 -0.32 -9.47
N PHE A 235 19.17 0.75 -10.26
CA PHE A 235 17.95 1.53 -10.39
C PHE A 235 16.95 0.86 -11.34
N SER A 236 15.85 0.37 -10.78
CA SER A 236 14.72 -0.14 -11.57
C SER A 236 13.85 1.02 -12.09
N MET A 237 14.08 1.41 -13.33
CA MET A 237 13.18 2.24 -14.13
C MET A 237 11.86 1.49 -14.36
N HIS A 238 10.72 2.11 -14.07
CA HIS A 238 9.41 1.47 -14.18
C HIS A 238 8.69 1.76 -15.50
N GLU A 239 7.93 0.78 -15.98
CA GLU A 239 7.07 0.93 -17.16
C GLU A 239 5.64 1.40 -16.78
N GLY A 240 5.33 1.53 -15.48
CA GLY A 240 4.04 2.03 -14.98
C GLY A 240 3.14 0.94 -14.36
N CYS A 241 1.88 1.29 -14.12
CA CYS A 241 0.81 0.40 -13.66
C CYS A 241 -0.51 0.73 -14.37
N ASN A 242 -1.38 -0.28 -14.56
CA ASN A 242 -2.80 -0.04 -14.79
C ASN A 242 -3.50 0.40 -13.49
N ALA A 243 -4.69 1.00 -13.59
CA ALA A 243 -5.48 1.35 -12.43
C ALA A 243 -6.28 0.16 -11.86
N ARG A 244 -6.71 0.26 -10.62
CA ARG A 244 -7.61 -0.68 -9.93
C ARG A 244 -8.85 0.05 -9.39
N ALA A 245 -9.98 -0.64 -9.38
CA ALA A 245 -11.25 -0.16 -8.85
C ALA A 245 -11.91 -1.24 -7.98
N PHE A 246 -12.58 -0.83 -6.90
CA PHE A 246 -13.62 -1.67 -6.28
C PHE A 246 -14.96 -1.33 -6.93
N VAL A 247 -15.60 -2.34 -7.51
CA VAL A 247 -16.90 -2.23 -8.17
C VAL A 247 -17.93 -2.91 -7.28
N PHE A 248 -18.96 -2.18 -6.86
CA PHE A 248 -20.17 -2.78 -6.28
C PHE A 248 -21.08 -3.23 -7.41
N VAL A 249 -21.54 -4.48 -7.35
CA VAL A 249 -22.56 -5.02 -8.26
C VAL A 249 -23.87 -5.20 -7.51
N ASP A 250 -24.88 -4.44 -7.91
CA ASP A 250 -26.24 -4.64 -7.43
C ASP A 250 -26.90 -5.76 -8.24
N THR A 251 -27.54 -6.74 -7.57
CA THR A 251 -28.24 -7.86 -8.21
C THR A 251 -29.76 -7.73 -8.23
N GLY A 252 -30.30 -6.59 -7.79
CA GLY A 252 -31.73 -6.39 -7.61
C GLY A 252 -32.29 -7.34 -6.55
N SER A 253 -33.11 -8.30 -6.99
CA SER A 253 -33.93 -9.16 -6.12
C SER A 253 -33.59 -10.65 -6.17
N GLN A 254 -32.48 -11.04 -6.81
CA GLN A 254 -32.05 -12.45 -6.92
C GLN A 254 -30.54 -12.61 -6.67
N ASP A 255 -30.15 -13.79 -6.22
CA ASP A 255 -28.74 -14.17 -6.11
C ASP A 255 -28.20 -14.54 -7.50
N VAL A 256 -26.99 -14.09 -7.83
CA VAL A 256 -26.38 -14.24 -9.15
C VAL A 256 -25.01 -14.89 -9.03
N THR A 257 -24.77 -15.92 -9.86
CA THR A 257 -23.48 -16.61 -9.96
C THR A 257 -22.79 -16.24 -11.26
N ILE A 258 -21.52 -15.83 -11.15
CA ILE A 258 -20.62 -15.62 -12.29
C ILE A 258 -19.60 -16.77 -12.28
N GLU A 259 -19.83 -17.80 -13.09
CA GLU A 259 -18.98 -19.00 -13.12
C GLU A 259 -17.56 -18.70 -13.66
N ASP A 260 -17.45 -17.77 -14.61
CA ASP A 260 -16.18 -17.25 -15.14
C ASP A 260 -16.11 -15.72 -15.01
N PRO A 261 -15.27 -15.16 -14.12
CA PRO A 261 -15.03 -13.72 -14.04
C PRO A 261 -14.49 -13.11 -15.33
N ALA A 262 -13.87 -13.93 -16.19
CA ALA A 262 -13.36 -13.52 -17.49
C ALA A 262 -14.47 -13.38 -18.56
N SER A 263 -15.74 -13.66 -18.20
CA SER A 263 -16.94 -13.43 -19.02
C SER A 263 -17.64 -12.09 -18.77
N ILE A 264 -17.20 -11.30 -17.78
CA ILE A 264 -17.81 -10.01 -17.40
C ILE A 264 -16.77 -8.87 -17.44
N LEU A 265 -17.21 -7.69 -17.85
CA LEU A 265 -16.43 -6.46 -17.91
C LEU A 265 -17.22 -5.30 -17.28
N PHE A 266 -16.52 -4.41 -16.60
CA PHE A 266 -17.09 -3.16 -16.08
C PHE A 266 -16.59 -1.98 -16.92
N VAL A 267 -17.48 -1.07 -17.28
CA VAL A 267 -17.21 -0.04 -18.29
C VAL A 267 -17.61 1.35 -17.79
N ALA A 268 -16.70 2.30 -17.92
CA ALA A 268 -16.88 3.72 -17.62
C ALA A 268 -16.91 4.56 -18.91
N GLY A 269 -17.74 5.61 -18.91
CA GLY A 269 -17.85 6.57 -20.02
C GLY A 269 -18.60 6.06 -21.27
N TYR A 270 -19.32 4.95 -21.19
CA TYR A 270 -20.05 4.42 -22.36
C TYR A 270 -21.34 5.19 -22.66
N ASN A 271 -21.34 5.86 -23.82
CA ASN A 271 -22.43 6.71 -24.32
C ASN A 271 -23.35 6.00 -25.34
N GLY A 272 -23.07 4.74 -25.68
CA GLY A 272 -23.82 3.99 -26.69
C GLY A 272 -25.20 3.49 -26.22
N PRO A 273 -25.95 2.79 -27.10
CA PRO A 273 -27.28 2.27 -26.79
C PRO A 273 -27.23 1.26 -25.64
N ARG A 274 -28.27 1.25 -24.81
CA ARG A 274 -28.42 0.41 -23.61
C ARG A 274 -29.63 -0.54 -23.76
N PRO A 275 -29.67 -1.68 -23.06
CA PRO A 275 -30.83 -2.57 -23.09
C PRO A 275 -32.08 -1.84 -22.54
N PRO A 276 -33.26 -1.97 -23.17
CA PRO A 276 -34.47 -1.27 -22.74
C PRO A 276 -35.04 -1.78 -21.40
N GLU A 277 -34.67 -3.00 -21.00
CA GLU A 277 -35.10 -3.66 -19.76
C GLU A 277 -34.09 -3.46 -18.61
N GLY A 278 -32.95 -2.81 -18.88
CA GLY A 278 -31.79 -2.79 -17.99
C GLY A 278 -30.91 -4.05 -18.12
N GLY A 279 -29.97 -4.23 -17.18
CA GLY A 279 -29.03 -5.35 -17.18
C GLY A 279 -27.82 -5.19 -18.13
N PRO A 280 -26.99 -6.24 -18.26
CA PRO A 280 -25.77 -6.22 -19.08
C PRO A 280 -25.97 -6.09 -20.58
N LEU A 281 -25.04 -5.39 -21.22
CA LEU A 281 -24.82 -5.46 -22.67
C LEU A 281 -24.11 -6.77 -23.05
N LEU A 282 -24.41 -7.33 -24.22
CA LEU A 282 -23.56 -8.38 -24.78
C LEU A 282 -22.26 -7.79 -25.37
N LEU A 283 -21.20 -8.60 -25.38
CA LEU A 283 -19.89 -8.23 -25.91
C LEU A 283 -19.90 -7.84 -27.40
N ASP A 284 -20.84 -8.37 -28.19
CA ASP A 284 -21.06 -8.05 -29.61
C ASP A 284 -21.89 -6.78 -29.84
N GLN A 285 -22.61 -6.31 -28.82
CA GLN A 285 -23.38 -5.06 -28.84
C GLN A 285 -22.53 -3.84 -28.48
N LEU A 286 -21.39 -4.05 -27.81
CA LEU A 286 -20.47 -2.99 -27.40
C LEU A 286 -19.84 -2.32 -28.62
N SER A 287 -20.33 -1.12 -28.94
CA SER A 287 -19.94 -0.38 -30.14
C SER A 287 -19.73 1.11 -29.82
N PHE A 288 -18.60 1.66 -30.29
CA PHE A 288 -18.19 3.03 -29.99
C PHE A 288 -17.26 3.60 -31.08
N GLY A 289 -17.16 4.93 -31.13
CA GLY A 289 -16.33 5.64 -32.11
C GLY A 289 -14.83 5.63 -31.77
N PRO A 290 -13.94 5.90 -32.74
CA PRO A 290 -12.50 5.91 -32.50
C PRO A 290 -12.04 6.99 -31.49
N THR A 291 -12.86 8.03 -31.29
CA THR A 291 -12.62 9.16 -30.38
C THR A 291 -13.31 9.01 -29.02
N ASP A 292 -14.27 8.09 -28.88
CA ASP A 292 -15.09 7.91 -27.68
C ASP A 292 -14.90 6.47 -27.15
N GLN A 293 -13.64 6.12 -26.88
CA GLN A 293 -13.28 4.78 -26.40
C GLN A 293 -13.52 4.71 -24.89
N PRO A 294 -14.43 3.84 -24.40
CA PRO A 294 -14.73 3.75 -22.98
C PRO A 294 -13.59 3.08 -22.22
N VAL A 295 -13.49 3.40 -20.93
CA VAL A 295 -12.47 2.84 -20.03
C VAL A 295 -13.01 1.54 -19.44
N ILE A 296 -12.24 0.45 -19.56
CA ILE A 296 -12.70 -0.91 -19.23
C ILE A 296 -11.90 -1.47 -18.05
N PHE A 297 -12.60 -2.24 -17.20
CA PHE A 297 -12.02 -2.96 -16.07
C PHE A 297 -12.44 -4.43 -16.11
N GLU A 298 -11.48 -5.33 -15.90
CA GLU A 298 -11.68 -6.78 -15.78
C GLU A 298 -11.61 -7.20 -14.30
N PRO A 299 -12.44 -8.14 -13.82
CA PRO A 299 -12.29 -8.69 -12.47
C PRO A 299 -10.89 -9.29 -12.22
N MET A 300 -10.35 -9.07 -11.02
CA MET A 300 -9.10 -9.68 -10.56
C MET A 300 -9.30 -11.03 -9.83
N ALA A 301 -10.54 -11.49 -9.67
CA ALA A 301 -10.86 -12.74 -8.98
C ALA A 301 -10.53 -13.98 -9.84
N GLU A 302 -10.05 -15.04 -9.18
CA GLU A 302 -9.79 -16.34 -9.81
C GLU A 302 -10.88 -17.34 -9.40
N GLY A 303 -11.66 -17.82 -10.37
CA GLY A 303 -12.77 -18.75 -10.15
C GLY A 303 -14.13 -18.08 -9.90
N ARG A 304 -15.16 -18.90 -9.65
CA ARG A 304 -16.57 -18.51 -9.50
C ARG A 304 -16.77 -17.39 -8.46
N ILE A 305 -17.57 -16.38 -8.82
CA ILE A 305 -18.07 -15.34 -7.91
C ILE A 305 -19.55 -15.60 -7.62
N GLU A 306 -19.94 -15.51 -6.35
CA GLU A 306 -21.33 -15.54 -5.90
C GLU A 306 -21.71 -14.15 -5.38
N LEU A 307 -22.85 -13.62 -5.84
CA LEU A 307 -23.39 -12.31 -5.47
C LEU A 307 -24.80 -12.50 -4.91
N TYR A 308 -25.11 -11.88 -3.77
CA TYR A 308 -26.34 -12.15 -3.02
C TYR A 308 -27.26 -10.92 -3.00
N ALA A 309 -28.57 -11.12 -3.19
CA ALA A 309 -29.55 -10.03 -3.15
C ALA A 309 -29.57 -9.34 -1.78
N ALA A 310 -29.41 -10.12 -0.70
CA ALA A 310 -29.31 -9.63 0.67
C ALA A 310 -28.04 -8.81 0.94
N HIS A 311 -27.03 -8.87 0.07
CA HIS A 311 -25.80 -8.07 0.18
C HIS A 311 -25.85 -6.76 -0.62
N ASN A 312 -26.92 -6.49 -1.37
CA ASN A 312 -27.11 -5.23 -2.11
C ASN A 312 -27.30 -4.04 -1.15
N ARG A 313 -28.00 -4.23 -0.03
CA ARG A 313 -28.19 -3.25 1.05
C ARG A 313 -28.33 -3.98 2.40
N ILE A 314 -27.40 -3.75 3.32
CA ILE A 314 -27.40 -4.33 4.66
C ILE A 314 -27.53 -3.22 5.71
N SER A 315 -28.55 -3.32 6.56
CA SER A 315 -28.83 -2.38 7.65
C SER A 315 -27.93 -2.64 8.86
N PHE A 316 -27.44 -1.56 9.49
CA PHE A 316 -26.77 -1.63 10.79
C PHE A 316 -27.77 -1.80 11.93
N TYR A 317 -27.42 -2.59 12.95
CA TYR A 317 -28.23 -2.82 14.13
C TYR A 317 -27.80 -1.89 15.28
N THR A 318 -28.65 -0.92 15.65
CA THR A 318 -28.31 0.11 16.66
C THR A 318 -28.69 -0.26 18.10
N TRP A 319 -29.05 -1.52 18.38
CA TRP A 319 -29.44 -1.99 19.73
C TRP A 319 -30.58 -1.19 20.42
N GLY A 320 -31.34 -0.41 19.65
CA GLY A 320 -32.42 0.46 20.15
C GLY A 320 -32.04 1.94 20.32
N ASP A 321 -30.76 2.30 20.15
CA ASP A 321 -30.28 3.67 20.33
C ASP A 321 -30.78 4.62 19.23
N ARG A 322 -31.20 5.81 19.69
CA ARG A 322 -31.66 6.93 18.87
C ARG A 322 -30.58 8.01 18.85
N ASP A 323 -30.09 8.34 17.65
CA ASP A 323 -28.88 9.13 17.39
C ASP A 323 -27.54 8.38 17.61
N CYS A 324 -27.43 7.18 17.06
CA CYS A 324 -26.23 6.33 17.09
C CYS A 324 -25.30 6.59 15.87
N CYS A 325 -23.98 6.48 16.08
CA CYS A 325 -22.95 6.57 15.05
C CYS A 325 -21.77 5.62 15.34
N LEU A 326 -21.11 5.13 14.28
CA LEU A 326 -19.77 4.54 14.41
C LEU A 326 -18.75 5.68 14.46
N PRO A 327 -17.84 5.73 15.45
CA PRO A 327 -16.82 6.78 15.52
C PRO A 327 -15.71 6.57 14.49
N ALA A 328 -14.99 7.66 14.16
CA ALA A 328 -13.71 7.54 13.47
C ALA A 328 -12.74 6.68 14.31
N GLY A 329 -12.05 5.75 13.66
CA GLY A 329 -11.23 4.72 14.28
C GLY A 329 -11.97 3.41 14.63
N ALA A 330 -13.27 3.29 14.35
CA ALA A 330 -14.00 2.04 14.57
C ALA A 330 -13.51 0.89 13.67
N THR A 331 -13.47 -0.31 14.25
CA THR A 331 -13.02 -1.57 13.62
C THR A 331 -14.06 -2.70 13.72
N SER A 332 -15.30 -2.40 14.13
CA SER A 332 -16.38 -3.36 14.29
C SER A 332 -17.76 -2.71 14.23
N ALA A 333 -18.78 -3.50 13.90
CA ALA A 333 -20.20 -3.10 13.88
C ALA A 333 -21.13 -4.31 14.06
N THR A 334 -22.41 -4.05 14.29
CA THR A 334 -23.49 -5.06 14.27
C THR A 334 -24.42 -4.80 13.08
N LEU A 335 -24.82 -5.86 12.38
CA LEU A 335 -25.72 -5.83 11.22
C LEU A 335 -27.01 -6.62 11.49
N PHE A 336 -28.11 -6.26 10.84
CA PHE A 336 -29.34 -7.07 10.80
C PHE A 336 -29.17 -8.30 9.90
N ASP A 337 -29.47 -9.50 10.41
CA ASP A 337 -29.35 -10.76 9.67
C ASP A 337 -30.70 -11.49 9.53
N GLY A 338 -31.59 -10.92 8.71
CA GLY A 338 -32.95 -11.44 8.50
C GLY A 338 -33.99 -10.86 9.46
N LYS A 339 -35.08 -11.58 9.69
CA LYS A 339 -36.21 -11.14 10.54
C LYS A 339 -36.46 -12.11 11.69
N ALA A 340 -36.77 -11.58 12.86
CA ALA A 340 -37.33 -12.37 13.96
C ALA A 340 -38.68 -12.98 13.54
N THR A 341 -38.79 -14.31 13.53
CA THR A 341 -40.05 -15.03 13.31
C THR A 341 -40.90 -14.99 14.59
N VAL A 342 -41.92 -14.13 14.62
CA VAL A 342 -42.73 -13.85 15.82
C VAL A 342 -43.46 -15.11 16.31
N GLY A 343 -43.14 -15.53 17.54
CA GLY A 343 -43.71 -16.72 18.18
C GLY A 343 -44.10 -16.47 19.65
N ALA A 344 -45.40 -16.21 19.87
CA ALA A 344 -46.07 -16.01 21.16
C ALA A 344 -45.72 -14.73 21.96
N GLU A 345 -46.76 -14.13 22.56
CA GLU A 345 -46.66 -12.97 23.45
C GLU A 345 -46.12 -13.38 24.84
N PRO A 346 -45.20 -12.61 25.45
CA PRO A 346 -45.04 -12.59 26.90
C PRO A 346 -46.27 -11.90 27.52
N GLY A 347 -47.01 -12.61 28.37
CA GLY A 347 -48.30 -12.15 28.89
C GLY A 347 -48.21 -10.80 29.63
N GLY A 348 -49.02 -9.83 29.21
CA GLY A 348 -49.00 -8.47 29.75
C GLY A 348 -49.41 -8.36 31.22
N ALA A 349 -48.50 -7.87 32.06
CA ALA A 349 -48.79 -7.41 33.41
C ALA A 349 -49.15 -5.91 33.36
N ASN A 350 -50.46 -5.60 33.37
CA ASN A 350 -50.93 -4.21 33.36
C ASN A 350 -50.49 -3.45 34.62
N TYR A 351 -49.73 -2.37 34.42
CA TYR A 351 -49.68 -1.25 35.37
C TYR A 351 -50.39 -0.06 34.74
N THR A 352 -51.55 0.28 35.32
CA THR A 352 -52.30 1.51 35.01
C THR A 352 -52.55 2.25 36.32
N GLU A 353 -51.95 3.42 36.49
CA GLU A 353 -52.49 4.43 37.41
C GLU A 353 -53.38 5.39 36.63
N ALA A 354 -54.44 5.87 37.27
CA ALA A 354 -55.53 6.61 36.64
C ALA A 354 -55.55 8.07 37.12
N ASN A 355 -56.35 8.92 36.45
CA ASN A 355 -57.57 9.48 37.05
C ASN A 355 -58.30 10.52 36.17
N TYR A 356 -59.63 10.59 36.36
CA TYR A 356 -60.60 11.64 35.95
C TYR A 356 -60.78 11.91 34.43
N SER A 357 -61.99 12.22 33.91
CA SER A 357 -63.31 12.45 34.55
C SER A 357 -64.53 12.05 33.69
N GLU A 358 -65.62 11.69 34.38
CA GLU A 358 -67.06 11.90 34.07
C GLU A 358 -67.70 11.45 32.73
N ALA A 359 -68.16 10.19 32.75
CA ALA A 359 -69.50 9.68 32.41
C ALA A 359 -70.56 10.55 31.67
N LYS A 360 -71.28 9.89 30.75
CA LYS A 360 -72.76 10.02 30.61
C LYS A 360 -73.42 8.72 30.12
N TYR A 361 -74.69 8.52 30.48
CA TYR A 361 -75.46 7.28 30.28
C TYR A 361 -76.24 7.24 28.94
N ALA A 362 -76.35 6.06 28.31
CA ALA A 362 -77.64 5.39 27.99
C ALA A 362 -77.45 4.07 27.18
N GLU A 363 -78.23 3.04 27.52
CA GLU A 363 -78.46 1.81 26.71
C GLU A 363 -79.78 1.96 25.88
N PRO A 364 -80.39 0.93 25.20
CA PRO A 364 -79.98 -0.47 24.95
C PRO A 364 -80.24 -1.04 23.52
N ASN A 365 -80.05 -2.36 23.36
CA ASN A 365 -80.68 -3.29 22.38
C ASN A 365 -80.16 -3.36 20.92
N ALA A 366 -80.22 -4.51 20.21
CA ALA A 366 -80.43 -5.93 20.60
C ALA A 366 -80.22 -6.95 19.44
N GLN A 367 -79.88 -8.21 19.79
CA GLN A 367 -80.03 -9.45 18.98
C GLN A 367 -79.16 -9.56 17.69
N ALA A 368 -78.89 -10.73 17.08
CA ALA A 368 -79.33 -12.13 17.24
C ALA A 368 -78.09 -13.09 17.13
N GLN A 369 -77.96 -14.22 17.85
CA GLN A 369 -78.45 -15.60 17.54
C GLN A 369 -78.11 -16.12 16.12
N GLN A 370 -77.68 -17.38 15.86
CA GLN A 370 -77.62 -18.60 16.71
C GLN A 370 -76.72 -19.76 16.13
N LYS A 371 -75.89 -20.43 16.98
CA LYS A 371 -75.49 -21.89 16.97
C LYS A 371 -74.81 -22.54 15.72
N PRO A 372 -74.33 -23.82 15.78
CA PRO A 372 -74.04 -24.76 16.91
C PRO A 372 -72.51 -24.84 17.18
N SER A 373 -71.78 -25.88 17.65
CA SER A 373 -71.94 -27.27 18.17
C SER A 373 -70.79 -27.50 19.21
N SER A 374 -70.86 -28.20 20.35
CA SER A 374 -71.13 -29.62 20.68
C SER A 374 -70.03 -30.62 20.22
N ARG A 375 -69.45 -31.53 21.04
CA ARG A 375 -69.87 -32.11 22.36
C ARG A 375 -68.71 -32.77 23.16
N LYS A 376 -68.72 -32.62 24.51
CA LYS A 376 -68.28 -33.55 25.63
C LYS A 376 -66.83 -34.13 25.63
N ARG A 377 -66.04 -34.13 26.72
CA ARG A 377 -66.15 -34.79 28.07
C ARG A 377 -66.29 -36.34 28.01
N SER A 378 -65.66 -37.20 28.84
CA SER A 378 -64.57 -37.18 29.87
C SER A 378 -64.47 -38.63 30.48
N ALA A 379 -63.64 -39.09 31.45
CA ALA A 379 -62.66 -38.51 32.39
C ALA A 379 -61.77 -39.62 33.08
N LYS A 380 -60.69 -39.20 33.79
CA LYS A 380 -60.09 -39.80 35.03
C LYS A 380 -59.21 -41.10 35.01
N SER A 381 -58.38 -41.17 36.07
CA SER A 381 -57.62 -42.29 36.68
C SER A 381 -56.37 -42.79 35.95
N SER A 382 -55.15 -42.95 36.49
CA SER A 382 -54.48 -42.84 37.82
C SER A 382 -53.85 -44.15 38.34
N ALA A 383 -52.70 -44.02 39.03
CA ALA A 383 -51.75 -45.05 39.48
C ALA A 383 -50.94 -45.78 38.38
N ALA A 384 -49.78 -46.40 38.63
CA ALA A 384 -48.60 -46.04 39.46
C ALA A 384 -47.47 -47.08 39.21
N TYR A 385 -46.19 -46.69 39.33
CA TYR A 385 -44.99 -47.56 39.38
C TYR A 385 -44.76 -48.66 38.32
N ALA A 386 -43.87 -48.36 37.35
CA ALA A 386 -42.83 -49.29 36.89
C ALA A 386 -41.67 -48.52 36.26
N VAL A 387 -40.42 -48.75 36.68
CA VAL A 387 -39.24 -48.09 36.09
C VAL A 387 -38.66 -48.95 34.98
N ARG A 388 -38.71 -48.43 33.74
CA ARG A 388 -37.75 -48.77 32.67
C ARG A 388 -37.39 -47.51 31.89
N SER A 389 -36.10 -47.34 31.64
CA SER A 389 -35.53 -46.17 30.99
C SER A 389 -35.71 -46.20 29.48
N THR A 390 -36.52 -45.28 28.95
CA THR A 390 -36.34 -44.75 27.59
C THR A 390 -35.54 -43.45 27.67
N PRO A 391 -34.67 -43.13 26.69
CA PRO A 391 -34.03 -41.82 26.65
C PRO A 391 -35.09 -40.70 26.56
N PRO A 392 -34.79 -39.48 27.02
CA PRO A 392 -35.67 -38.35 26.76
C PRO A 392 -35.81 -38.17 25.25
N LYS A 393 -37.04 -37.93 24.79
CA LYS A 393 -37.27 -37.37 23.45
C LYS A 393 -36.42 -36.12 23.31
N GLU A 394 -35.82 -35.92 22.14
CA GLU A 394 -35.24 -34.63 21.80
C GLU A 394 -36.28 -33.53 22.02
N PRO A 395 -35.89 -32.34 22.55
CA PRO A 395 -36.78 -31.19 22.49
C PRO A 395 -37.16 -30.95 21.02
N PRO A 396 -38.38 -30.48 20.72
CA PRO A 396 -38.74 -30.12 19.35
C PRO A 396 -37.69 -29.14 18.83
N ALA A 397 -37.15 -29.42 17.64
CA ALA A 397 -36.03 -28.67 17.09
C ALA A 397 -36.29 -27.17 17.20
N ALA A 398 -35.43 -26.47 17.95
CA ALA A 398 -35.58 -25.04 18.17
C ALA A 398 -35.57 -24.37 16.79
N TYR A 399 -36.64 -23.65 16.47
CA TYR A 399 -36.78 -22.98 15.18
C TYR A 399 -35.62 -22.01 15.00
N ALA A 400 -34.68 -22.37 14.12
CA ALA A 400 -33.54 -21.53 13.81
C ALA A 400 -34.07 -20.24 13.14
N PRO A 401 -33.57 -19.05 13.54
CA PRO A 401 -33.97 -17.81 12.90
C PRO A 401 -33.53 -17.81 11.43
N GLU A 402 -34.36 -17.25 10.55
CA GLU A 402 -34.10 -17.15 9.13
C GLU A 402 -33.00 -16.10 8.86
N ARG A 403 -31.75 -16.57 8.82
CA ARG A 403 -30.56 -15.78 8.47
C ARG A 403 -30.40 -15.67 6.97
N VAL A 404 -29.92 -14.52 6.51
CA VAL A 404 -29.85 -14.16 5.07
C VAL A 404 -28.47 -13.63 4.68
N LEU A 405 -27.60 -13.27 5.63
CA LEU A 405 -26.25 -12.78 5.37
C LEU A 405 -25.22 -13.92 5.35
N ASN A 406 -24.85 -14.39 4.16
CA ASN A 406 -23.71 -15.30 3.95
C ASN A 406 -22.36 -14.55 3.89
N LEU A 407 -22.03 -13.74 4.90
CA LEU A 407 -20.74 -13.03 5.01
C LEU A 407 -19.70 -13.87 5.76
N ARG A 408 -18.42 -13.70 5.40
CA ARG A 408 -17.29 -14.52 5.86
C ARG A 408 -16.04 -13.66 6.12
N PRO A 409 -15.13 -14.10 7.02
CA PRO A 409 -13.81 -13.50 7.14
C PRO A 409 -13.05 -13.59 5.81
N GLY A 410 -12.59 -12.45 5.29
CA GLY A 410 -12.00 -12.29 3.97
C GLY A 410 -12.82 -11.41 3.03
N ASP A 411 -14.15 -11.33 3.22
CA ASP A 411 -15.05 -10.54 2.38
C ASP A 411 -14.83 -9.03 2.56
N ILE A 412 -15.21 -8.24 1.56
CA ILE A 412 -15.08 -6.77 1.57
C ILE A 412 -16.47 -6.15 1.63
N LEU A 413 -16.70 -5.28 2.61
CA LEU A 413 -17.90 -4.44 2.68
C LEU A 413 -17.56 -3.01 2.26
N LEU A 414 -18.41 -2.41 1.42
CA LEU A 414 -18.56 -0.96 1.37
C LEU A 414 -19.41 -0.52 2.56
N LEU A 415 -18.94 0.45 3.34
CA LEU A 415 -19.75 1.21 4.28
C LEU A 415 -19.98 2.60 3.67
N GLU A 416 -21.23 2.99 3.39
CA GLU A 416 -21.56 4.31 2.83
C GLU A 416 -22.74 5.00 3.52
N GLU A 417 -22.64 6.33 3.67
CA GLU A 417 -23.77 7.21 3.99
C GLU A 417 -24.71 7.32 2.78
N VAL A 418 -26.02 7.15 2.99
CA VAL A 418 -27.05 7.17 1.94
C VAL A 418 -28.14 8.22 2.17
N ARG A 419 -28.13 8.90 3.32
CA ARG A 419 -28.99 10.06 3.62
C ARG A 419 -28.24 11.11 4.44
N GLY A 420 -28.43 12.37 4.10
CA GLY A 420 -27.77 13.49 4.78
C GLY A 420 -28.14 13.54 6.27
N PRO A 421 -27.16 13.61 7.20
CA PRO A 421 -27.42 13.41 8.63
C PRO A 421 -28.18 14.56 9.31
N GLN A 422 -28.50 15.64 8.59
CA GLN A 422 -29.30 16.77 9.10
C GLN A 422 -30.71 16.83 8.52
N THR A 423 -30.89 16.38 7.27
CA THR A 423 -32.14 16.56 6.49
C THR A 423 -32.90 15.25 6.26
N GLY A 424 -32.25 14.08 6.44
CA GLY A 424 -32.84 12.78 6.10
C GLY A 424 -32.95 12.49 4.60
N ALA A 425 -32.57 13.44 3.74
CA ALA A 425 -32.71 13.32 2.30
C ALA A 425 -31.51 12.61 1.65
N ALA A 426 -31.78 11.76 0.66
CA ALA A 426 -30.73 11.02 -0.06
C ALA A 426 -29.81 11.92 -0.92
N VAL A 427 -30.29 13.09 -1.35
CA VAL A 427 -29.49 14.07 -2.12
C VAL A 427 -28.43 14.79 -1.29
N ASP A 428 -28.58 14.80 0.04
CA ASP A 428 -27.67 15.46 0.99
C ASP A 428 -26.66 14.48 1.61
N ALA A 429 -26.65 13.21 1.17
CA ALA A 429 -25.73 12.19 1.63
C ALA A 429 -24.29 12.49 1.15
N ASN A 430 -23.32 12.52 2.06
CA ASN A 430 -21.95 12.91 1.74
C ASN A 430 -21.20 11.81 0.97
N PRO A 431 -20.81 12.00 -0.32
CA PRO A 431 -20.09 10.99 -1.08
C PRO A 431 -18.66 10.72 -0.55
N ALA A 432 -18.12 11.58 0.32
CA ALA A 432 -16.87 11.34 1.02
C ALA A 432 -17.01 10.41 2.24
N HIS A 433 -18.24 10.16 2.73
CA HIS A 433 -18.52 9.16 3.77
C HIS A 433 -18.72 7.77 3.14
N ARG A 434 -17.71 7.32 2.40
CA ARG A 434 -17.64 6.01 1.73
C ARG A 434 -16.29 5.37 2.03
N HIS A 435 -16.29 4.15 2.56
CA HIS A 435 -15.05 3.45 2.95
C HIS A 435 -15.20 1.94 2.77
N PHE A 436 -14.14 1.26 2.32
CA PHE A 436 -14.13 -0.19 2.19
C PHE A 436 -13.41 -0.84 3.36
N VAL A 437 -13.99 -1.91 3.92
CA VAL A 437 -13.44 -2.67 5.04
C VAL A 437 -13.41 -4.15 4.71
N LYS A 438 -12.31 -4.84 5.04
CA LYS A 438 -12.21 -6.30 4.91
C LYS A 438 -12.46 -6.98 6.23
N LEU A 439 -13.42 -7.91 6.23
CA LEU A 439 -13.85 -8.63 7.42
C LEU A 439 -12.73 -9.55 7.91
N THR A 440 -12.32 -9.37 9.17
CA THR A 440 -11.36 -10.23 9.87
C THR A 440 -12.06 -11.24 10.77
N GLU A 441 -13.26 -10.90 11.25
CA GLU A 441 -14.12 -11.77 12.04
C GLU A 441 -15.59 -11.52 11.72
N VAL A 442 -16.39 -12.60 11.68
CA VAL A 442 -17.84 -12.59 11.48
C VAL A 442 -18.46 -13.57 12.47
N ARG A 443 -19.36 -13.10 13.32
CA ARG A 443 -20.06 -13.91 14.34
C ARG A 443 -21.56 -13.75 14.20
N GLN A 444 -22.25 -14.88 14.06
CA GLN A 444 -23.71 -14.95 14.17
C GLN A 444 -24.11 -14.85 15.64
N ASN A 445 -24.96 -13.88 16.00
CA ASN A 445 -25.50 -13.72 17.34
C ASN A 445 -27.02 -13.47 17.28
N LEU A 446 -27.68 -13.45 18.44
CA LEU A 446 -29.11 -13.19 18.60
C LEU A 446 -29.29 -12.12 19.67
N ASP A 447 -30.01 -11.04 19.38
CA ASP A 447 -30.45 -10.14 20.44
C ASP A 447 -31.50 -10.86 21.32
N PRO A 448 -31.24 -11.04 22.62
CA PRO A 448 -32.17 -11.73 23.52
C PRO A 448 -33.41 -10.90 23.86
N LEU A 449 -33.45 -9.59 23.58
CA LEU A 449 -34.60 -8.73 23.92
C LEU A 449 -35.73 -8.82 22.90
N PHE A 450 -35.41 -8.75 21.60
CA PHE A 450 -36.37 -8.81 20.50
C PHE A 450 -36.34 -10.15 19.74
N GLY A 451 -35.43 -11.07 20.09
CA GLY A 451 -35.24 -12.33 19.36
C GLY A 451 -34.70 -12.11 17.95
N GLN A 452 -34.05 -10.98 17.70
CA GLN A 452 -33.61 -10.57 16.37
C GLN A 452 -32.26 -11.24 16.03
N PRO A 453 -32.16 -12.02 14.94
CA PRO A 453 -30.88 -12.47 14.42
C PRO A 453 -30.03 -11.26 13.97
N VAL A 454 -28.80 -11.22 14.48
CA VAL A 454 -27.81 -10.19 14.16
C VAL A 454 -26.49 -10.83 13.75
N LEU A 455 -25.66 -10.05 13.09
CA LEU A 455 -24.30 -10.41 12.70
C LEU A 455 -23.32 -9.40 13.26
N GLU A 456 -22.45 -9.84 14.17
CA GLU A 456 -21.32 -9.04 14.64
C GLU A 456 -20.17 -9.19 13.65
N ILE A 457 -19.63 -8.06 13.19
CA ILE A 457 -18.51 -8.03 12.26
C ILE A 457 -17.36 -7.20 12.84
N ALA A 458 -16.13 -7.63 12.56
CA ALA A 458 -14.92 -6.86 12.78
C ALA A 458 -14.05 -6.87 11.53
N TRP A 459 -13.24 -5.82 11.37
CA TRP A 459 -12.32 -5.63 10.26
C TRP A 459 -10.92 -5.23 10.73
N ALA A 460 -9.97 -5.21 9.80
CA ALA A 460 -8.57 -4.88 10.09
C ALA A 460 -8.42 -3.45 10.63
N ARG A 461 -7.46 -3.25 11.54
CA ARG A 461 -7.18 -1.91 12.12
C ARG A 461 -6.66 -0.94 11.05
N GLU A 462 -6.04 -1.48 10.01
CA GLU A 462 -5.55 -0.79 8.82
C GLU A 462 -6.71 -0.22 7.96
N ASP A 463 -7.91 -0.78 8.06
CA ASP A 463 -9.14 -0.31 7.42
C ASP A 463 -10.10 0.38 8.44
N ALA A 464 -9.61 0.82 9.60
CA ALA A 464 -10.43 1.54 10.57
C ALA A 464 -11.06 2.82 9.96
N LEU A 465 -12.31 3.13 10.33
CA LEU A 465 -13.08 4.21 9.70
C LEU A 465 -12.38 5.59 9.80
N PRO A 466 -12.12 6.31 8.68
CA PRO A 466 -11.44 7.61 8.71
C PRO A 466 -12.35 8.78 9.13
N PHE A 467 -13.66 8.57 9.18
CA PHE A 467 -14.70 9.53 9.58
C PHE A 467 -15.71 8.84 10.52
N ALA A 468 -16.56 9.62 11.19
CA ALA A 468 -17.70 9.08 11.93
C ALA A 468 -18.89 8.85 10.97
N LEU A 469 -19.54 7.69 11.04
CA LEU A 469 -20.63 7.27 10.15
C LEU A 469 -21.95 7.20 10.93
N ARG A 470 -22.97 7.97 10.54
CA ARG A 470 -24.23 8.09 11.31
C ARG A 470 -25.21 6.96 10.95
N LEU A 471 -25.69 6.25 11.97
CA LEU A 471 -26.59 5.11 11.81
C LEU A 471 -28.07 5.50 12.01
N SER A 472 -28.35 6.39 12.97
CA SER A 472 -29.71 6.90 13.23
C SER A 472 -29.72 8.40 13.58
N ASN A 473 -30.91 9.00 13.60
CA ASN A 473 -31.14 10.40 13.96
C ASN A 473 -32.33 10.48 14.92
N ALA A 474 -32.39 11.50 15.78
CA ALA A 474 -33.46 11.67 16.75
C ALA A 474 -34.76 12.25 16.16
N LEU A 475 -34.70 12.87 14.97
CA LEU A 475 -35.81 13.62 14.38
C LEU A 475 -36.86 12.75 13.66
N GLU A 476 -36.49 11.59 13.12
CA GLU A 476 -37.39 10.67 12.43
C GLU A 476 -37.31 9.25 13.02
N PRO A 477 -38.23 8.88 13.93
CA PRO A 477 -38.29 7.53 14.51
C PRO A 477 -39.06 6.51 13.63
N SER A 478 -39.46 6.89 12.43
CA SER A 478 -40.24 6.06 11.51
C SER A 478 -39.39 4.92 10.93
N ALA A 479 -39.72 3.69 11.31
CA ALA A 479 -38.98 2.50 10.91
C ALA A 479 -39.02 2.26 9.39
N GLY A 480 -37.85 2.25 8.75
CA GLY A 480 -37.68 1.87 7.35
C GLY A 480 -36.40 2.40 6.68
N ASP A 481 -35.91 3.56 7.11
CA ASP A 481 -34.88 4.32 6.37
C ASP A 481 -33.52 4.39 7.10
N ASP A 482 -32.56 3.57 6.68
CA ASP A 482 -31.18 3.65 7.19
C ASP A 482 -30.46 4.92 6.68
N PHE A 483 -29.73 5.60 7.57
CA PHE A 483 -28.87 6.73 7.22
C PHE A 483 -27.57 6.30 6.53
N SER A 484 -27.03 5.16 6.94
CA SER A 484 -25.83 4.52 6.37
C SER A 484 -26.07 3.02 6.20
N VAL A 485 -25.40 2.40 5.23
CA VAL A 485 -25.56 0.98 4.91
C VAL A 485 -24.21 0.29 4.69
N ALA A 486 -24.20 -1.03 4.90
CA ALA A 486 -23.13 -1.89 4.41
C ALA A 486 -23.57 -2.59 3.09
N ARG A 487 -22.63 -2.91 2.20
CA ARG A 487 -22.88 -3.68 0.97
C ARG A 487 -21.74 -4.67 0.70
N GLY A 488 -22.06 -5.93 0.40
CA GLY A 488 -21.09 -7.04 0.31
C GLY A 488 -20.69 -7.48 -1.10
N ASN A 489 -21.46 -7.14 -2.13
CA ASN A 489 -21.20 -7.55 -3.52
C ASN A 489 -20.07 -6.73 -4.18
N ILE A 490 -18.87 -6.77 -3.61
CA ILE A 490 -17.70 -5.96 -3.99
C ILE A 490 -16.67 -6.79 -4.76
N ILE A 491 -16.39 -6.40 -6.00
CA ILE A 491 -15.40 -7.03 -6.88
C ILE A 491 -14.21 -6.07 -7.07
N LEU A 492 -12.99 -6.54 -6.80
CA LEU A 492 -11.77 -5.84 -7.23
C LEU A 492 -11.56 -6.08 -8.73
N ALA A 493 -11.41 -5.02 -9.49
CA ALA A 493 -11.19 -5.05 -10.94
C ALA A 493 -10.00 -4.16 -11.34
N ASP A 494 -9.32 -4.48 -12.44
CA ASP A 494 -8.19 -3.71 -12.96
C ASP A 494 -8.34 -3.31 -14.43
N HIS A 495 -7.76 -2.15 -14.74
CA HIS A 495 -7.95 -1.45 -16.00
C HIS A 495 -7.28 -2.16 -17.19
N SER A 496 -7.98 -2.21 -18.32
CA SER A 496 -7.45 -2.56 -19.64
C SER A 496 -8.09 -1.71 -20.75
N ASN A 497 -7.39 -1.59 -21.87
CA ASN A 497 -7.89 -0.94 -23.08
C ASN A 497 -8.54 -1.98 -23.99
N TRP A 498 -9.63 -1.59 -24.67
CA TRP A 498 -10.17 -2.38 -25.76
C TRP A 498 -9.22 -2.40 -26.97
N THR A 499 -9.05 -3.56 -27.61
CA THR A 499 -8.23 -3.65 -28.82
C THR A 499 -9.06 -3.38 -30.08
N ARG A 500 -8.41 -2.91 -31.16
CA ARG A 500 -9.05 -2.79 -32.49
C ARG A 500 -9.54 -4.12 -33.09
N GLN A 501 -9.26 -5.25 -32.44
CA GLN A 501 -9.71 -6.59 -32.83
C GLN A 501 -10.91 -7.09 -32.01
N GLY A 502 -11.48 -6.28 -31.11
CA GLY A 502 -12.65 -6.66 -30.32
C GLY A 502 -12.37 -7.57 -29.12
N SER A 503 -11.11 -7.68 -28.69
CA SER A 503 -10.70 -8.51 -27.55
C SER A 503 -10.01 -7.71 -26.46
N ARG A 504 -10.21 -8.12 -25.20
CA ARG A 504 -9.48 -7.66 -24.00
C ARG A 504 -8.08 -8.27 -23.87
N ILE A 505 -7.89 -9.46 -24.45
CA ILE A 505 -6.62 -10.19 -24.47
C ILE A 505 -6.19 -10.37 -25.93
N VAL A 506 -5.00 -9.87 -26.25
CA VAL A 506 -4.37 -10.05 -27.57
C VAL A 506 -3.71 -11.41 -27.61
N TYR A 507 -4.05 -12.19 -28.63
CA TYR A 507 -3.29 -13.38 -29.03
C TYR A 507 -2.45 -13.03 -30.27
N GLU A 508 -1.14 -13.30 -30.22
CA GLU A 508 -0.22 -12.98 -31.31
C GLU A 508 0.74 -14.16 -31.61
N ASP A 509 0.85 -14.56 -32.89
CA ASP A 509 1.86 -15.52 -33.34
C ASP A 509 3.19 -14.79 -33.63
N LEU A 510 4.19 -15.08 -32.80
CA LEU A 510 5.51 -14.48 -32.83
C LEU A 510 6.51 -15.25 -33.72
N SER A 511 6.08 -16.32 -34.39
CA SER A 511 6.94 -17.26 -35.13
C SER A 511 7.59 -16.68 -36.40
N LYS A 512 7.41 -15.39 -36.70
CA LYS A 512 7.97 -14.68 -37.86
C LYS A 512 9.41 -14.21 -37.63
N SER A 513 10.34 -15.13 -37.39
CA SER A 513 11.77 -14.80 -37.28
C SER A 513 12.45 -14.69 -38.65
N LEU A 514 13.28 -13.66 -38.83
CA LEU A 514 14.24 -13.61 -39.95
C LEU A 514 15.40 -14.58 -39.68
N PRO A 515 15.91 -15.31 -40.69
CA PRO A 515 17.10 -16.14 -40.56
C PRO A 515 18.34 -15.34 -40.12
N GLY A 516 19.21 -15.96 -39.32
CA GLY A 516 20.51 -15.40 -38.92
C GLY A 516 20.49 -14.28 -37.87
N LYS A 517 19.31 -13.76 -37.47
CA LYS A 517 19.18 -12.78 -36.39
C LYS A 517 18.84 -13.46 -35.06
N LYS A 518 19.25 -12.87 -33.92
CA LYS A 518 18.82 -13.32 -32.59
C LYS A 518 17.32 -13.10 -32.45
N PHE A 519 16.57 -14.14 -32.02
CA PHE A 519 15.12 -14.06 -31.86
C PHE A 519 14.73 -13.01 -30.82
N ARG A 520 14.11 -11.92 -31.29
CA ARG A 520 13.60 -10.79 -30.52
C ARG A 520 12.33 -10.26 -31.19
N PRO A 521 11.18 -10.93 -31.01
CA PRO A 521 9.91 -10.43 -31.53
C PRO A 521 9.46 -9.19 -30.76
N SER A 522 8.75 -8.30 -31.45
CA SER A 522 8.06 -7.14 -30.88
C SER A 522 6.55 -7.36 -30.94
N LEU A 523 5.83 -7.06 -29.86
CA LEU A 523 4.37 -7.16 -29.83
C LEU A 523 3.73 -6.08 -30.69
N GLN A 524 2.72 -6.44 -31.51
CA GLN A 524 2.07 -5.51 -32.45
C GLN A 524 1.01 -4.61 -31.80
N ALA A 525 0.46 -4.99 -30.65
CA ALA A 525 -0.50 -4.18 -29.90
C ALA A 525 0.11 -3.63 -28.61
N GLY A 526 -0.32 -2.42 -28.22
CA GLY A 526 0.16 -1.75 -27.02
C GLY A 526 -0.71 -0.54 -26.65
N PRO A 527 -0.41 0.16 -25.55
CA PRO A 527 0.69 -0.14 -24.63
C PRO A 527 0.42 -1.42 -23.80
N LEU A 528 1.46 -2.19 -23.52
CA LEU A 528 1.37 -3.43 -22.72
C LEU A 528 0.98 -3.12 -21.28
N THR A 529 0.05 -3.89 -20.70
CA THR A 529 -0.34 -3.75 -19.29
C THR A 529 0.77 -4.23 -18.35
N PHE A 530 1.12 -3.40 -17.37
CA PHE A 530 1.94 -3.78 -16.20
C PHE A 530 1.11 -3.61 -14.92
N ARG A 531 1.34 -4.48 -13.94
CA ARG A 531 0.57 -4.57 -12.69
C ARG A 531 1.47 -5.01 -11.54
N ASP A 532 1.30 -4.44 -10.36
CA ASP A 532 1.98 -4.92 -9.14
C ASP A 532 1.43 -6.31 -8.78
N PRO A 533 2.25 -7.38 -8.74
CA PRO A 533 1.78 -8.71 -8.34
C PRO A 533 1.39 -8.78 -6.86
N LYS A 534 1.69 -7.75 -6.05
CA LYS A 534 1.28 -7.69 -4.65
C LYS A 534 -0.17 -7.23 -4.50
N LEU A 535 -0.87 -7.93 -3.62
CA LEU A 535 -2.09 -7.49 -2.96
C LEU A 535 -1.80 -7.51 -1.46
N ASP A 536 -2.07 -6.40 -0.76
CA ASP A 536 -1.96 -6.37 0.71
C ASP A 536 -3.12 -7.22 1.28
N PRO A 537 -2.84 -8.33 2.00
CA PRO A 537 -3.89 -9.20 2.49
C PRO A 537 -4.67 -8.61 3.68
N GLY A 538 -4.11 -7.60 4.36
CA GLY A 538 -4.68 -7.01 5.58
C GLY A 538 -5.47 -5.72 5.33
N ALA A 539 -5.03 -4.87 4.40
CA ALA A 539 -5.64 -3.55 4.19
C ALA A 539 -6.33 -3.41 2.81
N THR A 540 -7.65 -3.29 2.81
CA THR A 540 -8.50 -3.16 1.62
C THR A 540 -8.12 -1.95 0.79
N MET A 541 -8.05 -0.77 1.41
CA MET A 541 -7.78 0.48 0.69
C MET A 541 -6.39 0.52 0.06
N LYS A 542 -5.43 -0.25 0.59
CA LYS A 542 -4.09 -0.38 -0.03
C LYS A 542 -4.09 -1.26 -1.29
N GLN A 543 -5.09 -2.12 -1.52
CA GLN A 543 -5.14 -2.95 -2.73
C GLN A 543 -5.36 -2.12 -4.01
N LEU A 544 -5.94 -0.92 -3.90
CA LEU A 544 -6.05 0.06 -4.99
C LEU A 544 -4.72 0.75 -5.29
N LEU A 545 -3.79 0.78 -4.33
CA LEU A 545 -2.43 1.30 -4.52
C LEU A 545 -1.52 0.20 -5.09
N GLN A 546 -0.50 0.62 -5.84
CA GLN A 546 0.46 -0.25 -6.49
C GLN A 546 1.84 0.41 -6.51
N ASP A 547 2.92 -0.37 -6.43
CA ASP A 547 4.27 0.11 -6.69
C ASP A 547 4.68 -0.16 -8.15
N PRO A 548 4.85 0.87 -9.00
CA PRO A 548 5.32 0.70 -10.38
C PRO A 548 6.69 0.02 -10.51
N ARG A 549 7.55 0.09 -9.48
CA ARG A 549 8.83 -0.66 -9.44
C ARG A 549 8.68 -2.09 -8.96
N SER A 550 7.52 -2.46 -8.42
CA SER A 550 7.14 -3.85 -8.14
C SER A 550 6.50 -4.53 -9.35
N ALA A 551 5.88 -3.75 -10.24
CA ALA A 551 5.07 -4.22 -11.36
C ALA A 551 5.74 -5.21 -12.32
N ILE A 552 4.93 -6.12 -12.86
CA ILE A 552 5.30 -7.12 -13.88
C ILE A 552 4.34 -7.04 -15.08
N PRO A 553 4.82 -7.33 -16.31
CA PRO A 553 3.99 -7.29 -17.51
C PRO A 553 2.93 -8.40 -17.49
N GLN A 554 1.70 -8.08 -17.88
CA GLN A 554 0.59 -9.02 -18.00
C GLN A 554 0.63 -9.71 -19.38
N LEU A 555 1.63 -10.58 -19.52
CA LEU A 555 2.00 -11.29 -20.75
C LEU A 555 2.44 -12.72 -20.41
N ILE A 556 1.83 -13.71 -21.05
CA ILE A 556 2.28 -15.09 -21.07
C ILE A 556 2.80 -15.40 -22.49
N VAL A 557 3.98 -16.02 -22.57
CA VAL A 557 4.55 -16.49 -23.84
C VAL A 557 4.58 -18.01 -23.83
N TYR A 558 4.11 -18.61 -24.91
CA TYR A 558 4.10 -20.06 -25.13
C TYR A 558 5.08 -20.40 -26.25
N SER A 559 5.75 -21.54 -26.17
CA SER A 559 6.41 -22.14 -27.33
C SER A 559 6.07 -23.61 -27.54
N ILE A 560 6.10 -24.03 -28.81
CA ILE A 560 6.04 -25.41 -29.24
C ILE A 560 7.44 -25.80 -29.69
N ALA A 561 8.03 -26.79 -29.01
CA ALA A 561 9.37 -27.28 -29.28
C ALA A 561 9.51 -27.79 -30.73
N PRO A 562 10.66 -27.57 -31.39
CA PRO A 562 10.96 -28.21 -32.66
C PRO A 562 11.09 -29.73 -32.49
N ARG A 563 11.09 -30.46 -33.60
CA ARG A 563 11.42 -31.89 -33.62
C ARG A 563 12.90 -32.11 -33.29
N LEU A 564 13.25 -33.34 -32.90
CA LEU A 564 14.64 -33.73 -32.57
C LEU A 564 15.59 -33.66 -33.78
N ASP A 565 15.05 -33.69 -34.99
CA ASP A 565 15.76 -33.48 -36.27
C ASP A 565 16.05 -31.98 -36.56
N GLY A 566 15.59 -31.05 -35.71
CA GLY A 566 15.67 -29.60 -35.91
C GLY A 566 14.62 -29.01 -36.86
N THR A 567 13.66 -29.81 -37.33
CA THR A 567 12.57 -29.35 -38.20
C THR A 567 11.39 -28.77 -37.41
N ALA A 568 10.43 -28.20 -38.14
CA ALA A 568 9.28 -27.51 -37.57
C ALA A 568 8.44 -28.41 -36.63
N PRO A 569 7.74 -27.84 -35.63
CA PRO A 569 6.92 -28.61 -34.71
C PRO A 569 5.78 -29.38 -35.39
N LEU A 570 5.33 -30.43 -34.72
CA LEU A 570 4.33 -31.38 -35.22
C LEU A 570 2.88 -30.91 -35.12
N PHE A 571 2.65 -29.76 -34.50
CA PHE A 571 1.39 -29.04 -34.48
C PHE A 571 1.70 -27.54 -34.40
N ALA A 572 0.77 -26.72 -34.87
CA ALA A 572 0.80 -25.27 -34.74
C ALA A 572 -0.20 -24.81 -33.66
N PHE A 573 -0.10 -23.54 -33.25
CA PHE A 573 -1.12 -22.93 -32.39
C PHE A 573 -2.50 -22.80 -33.07
N ALA A 574 -2.60 -23.08 -34.36
CA ALA A 574 -3.89 -23.25 -35.06
C ALA A 574 -4.62 -24.51 -34.57
N ASP A 575 -3.92 -25.63 -34.40
CA ASP A 575 -4.49 -26.92 -34.00
C ASP A 575 -4.94 -26.95 -32.52
N LEU A 576 -4.58 -25.92 -31.73
CA LEU A 576 -5.13 -25.68 -30.39
C LEU A 576 -6.51 -25.02 -30.41
N ARG A 577 -6.91 -24.43 -31.55
CA ARG A 577 -8.21 -23.76 -31.75
C ARG A 577 -9.15 -24.62 -32.60
N ASP A 578 -8.61 -25.33 -33.57
CA ASP A 578 -9.30 -26.43 -34.27
C ASP A 578 -8.45 -27.72 -34.24
N PRO A 579 -8.62 -28.56 -33.21
CA PRO A 579 -7.92 -29.84 -33.11
C PRO A 579 -8.50 -30.92 -34.05
N ALA A 580 -9.65 -30.70 -34.70
CA ALA A 580 -10.34 -31.74 -35.45
C ALA A 580 -9.57 -32.13 -36.71
N HIS A 581 -8.96 -31.14 -37.39
CA HIS A 581 -8.08 -31.36 -38.53
C HIS A 581 -6.84 -32.20 -38.15
N LEU A 582 -6.17 -31.87 -37.05
CA LEU A 582 -5.01 -32.64 -36.56
C LEU A 582 -5.41 -34.04 -36.07
N ALA A 583 -6.56 -34.19 -35.42
CA ALA A 583 -7.10 -35.50 -35.03
C ALA A 583 -7.37 -36.38 -36.25
N ALA A 584 -7.94 -35.82 -37.32
CA ALA A 584 -8.16 -36.55 -38.58
C ALA A 584 -6.84 -36.99 -39.22
N GLN A 585 -5.82 -36.12 -39.26
CA GLN A 585 -4.49 -36.48 -39.76
C GLN A 585 -3.83 -37.60 -38.92
N LEU A 586 -3.88 -37.51 -37.59
CA LEU A 586 -3.32 -38.52 -36.69
C LEU A 586 -4.02 -39.88 -36.81
N ASN A 587 -5.33 -39.89 -37.05
CA ASN A 587 -6.10 -41.12 -37.29
C ASN A 587 -5.82 -41.74 -38.67
N GLN A 588 -5.64 -40.92 -39.71
CA GLN A 588 -5.26 -41.37 -41.06
C GLN A 588 -3.80 -41.83 -41.15
N ALA A 589 -2.93 -41.39 -40.24
CA ALA A 589 -1.52 -41.77 -40.14
C ALA A 589 -1.31 -43.20 -39.57
N GLN A 590 -1.86 -44.20 -40.25
CA GLN A 590 -1.32 -45.56 -40.14
C GLN A 590 0.09 -45.61 -40.73
N PRO A 591 1.03 -46.38 -40.14
CA PRO A 591 2.34 -46.57 -40.74
C PRO A 591 2.20 -47.32 -42.08
N ASP A 592 2.86 -46.83 -43.12
CA ASP A 592 2.89 -47.46 -44.43
C ASP A 592 3.46 -48.89 -44.30
N PRO A 593 2.66 -49.96 -44.53
CA PRO A 593 3.13 -51.33 -44.39
C PRO A 593 4.29 -51.64 -45.35
N ALA A 594 4.43 -50.93 -46.48
CA ALA A 594 5.54 -51.11 -47.41
C ALA A 594 6.89 -50.57 -46.87
N ARG A 595 6.91 -49.72 -45.83
CA ARG A 595 8.16 -49.28 -45.17
C ARG A 595 8.74 -50.32 -44.21
N SER A 596 7.91 -51.18 -43.63
CA SER A 596 8.31 -52.20 -42.64
C SER A 596 9.36 -53.22 -43.15
N ASN A 597 9.61 -53.25 -44.45
CA ASN A 597 10.34 -54.32 -45.14
C ASN A 597 11.60 -53.82 -45.89
N LYS A 598 12.25 -52.77 -45.36
CA LYS A 598 13.53 -52.23 -45.88
C LYS A 598 14.56 -52.01 -44.77
N ASN A 599 15.84 -52.11 -45.15
CA ASN A 599 16.98 -51.79 -44.29
C ASN A 599 17.10 -50.27 -44.09
N LEU A 600 16.28 -49.73 -43.19
CA LEU A 600 16.40 -48.37 -42.68
C LEU A 600 17.77 -48.18 -42.00
N SER A 601 18.37 -47.00 -42.15
CA SER A 601 19.52 -46.59 -41.34
C SER A 601 19.12 -46.41 -39.88
N ASP A 602 20.07 -46.46 -38.95
CA ASP A 602 19.75 -46.37 -37.52
C ASP A 602 19.17 -45.00 -37.14
N LYS A 603 19.53 -43.93 -37.86
CA LYS A 603 18.89 -42.62 -37.71
C LYS A 603 17.43 -42.61 -38.17
N GLU A 604 17.11 -43.26 -39.29
CA GLU A 604 15.72 -43.40 -39.75
C GLU A 604 14.89 -44.26 -38.77
N LYS A 605 15.50 -45.27 -38.13
CA LYS A 605 14.86 -46.05 -37.06
C LYS A 605 14.62 -45.22 -35.81
N GLU A 606 15.57 -44.36 -35.41
CA GLU A 606 15.36 -43.41 -34.30
C GLU A 606 14.27 -42.39 -34.62
N GLU A 607 14.23 -41.86 -35.84
CA GLU A 607 13.17 -40.94 -36.29
C GLU A 607 11.79 -41.62 -36.34
N GLU A 608 11.70 -42.86 -36.83
CA GLU A 608 10.44 -43.63 -36.86
C GLU A 608 10.01 -44.09 -35.45
N LEU A 609 10.95 -44.46 -34.57
CA LEU A 609 10.67 -44.80 -33.18
C LEU A 609 10.25 -43.55 -32.37
N ALA A 610 10.88 -42.40 -32.58
CA ALA A 610 10.47 -41.13 -32.00
C ALA A 610 9.09 -40.71 -32.52
N TRP A 611 8.82 -40.88 -33.81
CA TRP A 611 7.52 -40.63 -34.42
C TRP A 611 6.43 -41.52 -33.83
N ARG A 612 6.67 -42.84 -33.71
CA ARG A 612 5.74 -43.78 -33.07
C ARG A 612 5.53 -43.44 -31.60
N ASN A 613 6.60 -43.25 -30.82
CA ASN A 613 6.50 -42.89 -29.39
C ASN A 613 5.82 -41.52 -29.16
N PHE A 614 5.92 -40.58 -30.10
CA PHE A 614 5.21 -39.30 -30.02
C PHE A 614 3.74 -39.43 -30.41
N ARG A 615 3.44 -40.15 -31.49
CA ARG A 615 2.07 -40.49 -31.89
C ARG A 615 1.35 -41.24 -30.79
N ASP A 616 1.99 -42.24 -30.19
CA ASP A 616 1.43 -43.06 -29.11
C ASP A 616 1.30 -42.28 -27.78
N ARG A 617 1.94 -41.10 -27.66
CA ARG A 617 1.70 -40.12 -26.57
C ARG A 617 0.54 -39.16 -26.85
N LEU A 618 0.07 -39.06 -28.11
CA LEU A 618 -1.05 -38.22 -28.55
C LEU A 618 -2.32 -39.01 -28.89
N SER A 619 -2.20 -40.27 -29.31
CA SER A 619 -3.32 -41.11 -29.71
C SER A 619 -4.16 -41.52 -28.51
N PHE A 620 -5.43 -41.15 -28.52
CA PHE A 620 -6.36 -41.50 -27.45
C PHE A 620 -6.83 -42.94 -27.59
N ALA A 621 -6.57 -43.80 -26.60
CA ALA A 621 -7.07 -45.17 -26.54
C ALA A 621 -7.60 -45.47 -25.12
N PRO A 622 -8.92 -45.47 -24.90
CA PRO A 622 -9.48 -46.01 -23.67
C PRO A 622 -9.41 -47.54 -23.71
N GLU A 623 -9.02 -48.16 -22.61
CA GLU A 623 -8.95 -49.62 -22.52
C GLU A 623 -10.35 -50.22 -22.71
N GLY A 624 -10.52 -51.09 -23.71
CA GLY A 624 -11.74 -51.86 -23.95
C GLY A 624 -12.69 -51.39 -25.07
N SER A 625 -12.41 -50.28 -25.77
CA SER A 625 -13.24 -49.89 -26.93
C SER A 625 -12.76 -50.54 -28.24
N GLU A 626 -13.52 -51.48 -28.79
CA GLU A 626 -13.36 -51.91 -30.18
C GLU A 626 -13.62 -50.72 -31.13
N ARG A 627 -12.71 -50.47 -32.08
CA ARG A 627 -12.78 -49.30 -32.99
C ARG A 627 -12.97 -49.68 -34.44
N THR A 628 -13.98 -49.09 -35.08
CA THR A 628 -14.04 -48.85 -36.52
C THR A 628 -13.11 -47.67 -36.87
N PRO A 629 -12.00 -47.84 -37.63
CA PRO A 629 -10.93 -46.83 -37.69
C PRO A 629 -11.20 -45.50 -38.42
N ASN A 630 -12.44 -45.16 -38.79
CA ASN A 630 -12.71 -44.07 -39.76
C ASN A 630 -14.03 -43.28 -39.54
N ASP A 631 -14.65 -43.31 -38.35
CA ASP A 631 -15.88 -42.53 -38.10
C ASP A 631 -15.56 -41.05 -37.74
N PRO A 632 -16.00 -40.06 -38.53
CA PRO A 632 -15.80 -38.64 -38.20
C PRO A 632 -16.55 -38.18 -36.94
N ALA A 633 -17.59 -38.90 -36.48
CA ALA A 633 -18.33 -38.55 -35.27
C ALA A 633 -17.49 -38.67 -33.99
N ASP A 634 -16.50 -39.57 -33.95
CA ASP A 634 -15.60 -39.74 -32.80
C ASP A 634 -14.42 -38.77 -32.79
N ALA A 635 -14.13 -38.08 -33.92
CA ALA A 635 -13.15 -37.01 -33.95
C ALA A 635 -13.56 -35.84 -33.03
N GLY A 636 -14.85 -35.48 -33.00
CA GLY A 636 -15.38 -34.42 -32.13
C GLY A 636 -15.28 -34.74 -30.62
N LYS A 637 -15.38 -36.02 -30.23
CA LYS A 637 -15.15 -36.45 -28.83
C LYS A 637 -13.65 -36.47 -28.49
N SER A 638 -12.82 -36.88 -29.45
CA SER A 638 -11.36 -36.94 -29.31
C SER A 638 -10.73 -35.54 -29.23
N ALA A 639 -11.33 -34.54 -29.88
CA ALA A 639 -10.88 -33.15 -29.95
C ALA A 639 -10.60 -32.50 -28.59
N GLY A 640 -11.48 -32.68 -27.59
CA GLY A 640 -11.32 -32.08 -26.26
C GLY A 640 -10.09 -32.62 -25.53
N ALA A 641 -9.99 -33.95 -25.40
CA ALA A 641 -8.86 -34.60 -24.76
C ALA A 641 -7.54 -34.37 -25.52
N LEU A 642 -7.58 -34.31 -26.86
CA LEU A 642 -6.42 -33.94 -27.67
C LEU A 642 -5.99 -32.48 -27.39
N THR A 643 -6.94 -31.54 -27.27
CA THR A 643 -6.66 -30.13 -26.94
C THR A 643 -5.89 -30.01 -25.64
N ASP A 644 -6.34 -30.68 -24.58
CA ASP A 644 -5.64 -30.64 -23.28
C ASP A 644 -4.29 -31.36 -23.31
N LYS A 645 -4.16 -32.41 -24.13
CA LYS A 645 -2.85 -33.04 -24.39
C LYS A 645 -1.90 -32.10 -25.12
N LEU A 646 -2.35 -31.37 -26.15
CA LEU A 646 -1.55 -30.39 -26.87
C LEU A 646 -1.15 -29.21 -25.96
N LYS A 647 -2.06 -28.71 -25.12
CA LYS A 647 -1.73 -27.74 -24.05
C LYS A 647 -0.62 -28.27 -23.13
N SER A 648 -0.67 -29.55 -22.74
CA SER A 648 0.36 -30.18 -21.88
C SER A 648 1.75 -30.31 -22.53
N LEU A 649 1.87 -30.07 -23.84
CA LEU A 649 3.14 -30.05 -24.58
C LEU A 649 3.68 -28.62 -24.79
N LEU A 650 2.95 -27.58 -24.37
CA LEU A 650 3.41 -26.19 -24.45
C LEU A 650 4.47 -25.89 -23.40
N ARG A 651 5.58 -25.28 -23.83
CA ARG A 651 6.54 -24.62 -22.94
C ARG A 651 5.98 -23.25 -22.56
N ILE A 652 5.65 -23.05 -21.30
CA ILE A 652 5.24 -21.73 -20.77
C ILE A 652 6.51 -20.98 -20.37
N TRP A 653 6.70 -19.80 -20.93
CA TRP A 653 7.79 -18.88 -20.58
C TRP A 653 7.27 -17.79 -19.63
N THR A 654 8.02 -17.48 -18.58
CA THR A 654 7.64 -16.48 -17.59
C THR A 654 8.42 -15.17 -17.77
N PRO A 655 7.77 -14.00 -17.69
CA PRO A 655 8.46 -12.72 -17.74
C PRO A 655 9.29 -12.51 -16.46
N GLN A 656 10.53 -12.06 -16.63
CA GLN A 656 11.45 -11.66 -15.58
C GLN A 656 11.91 -10.21 -15.80
N ARG A 657 12.34 -9.53 -14.73
CA ARG A 657 12.98 -8.21 -14.86
C ARG A 657 14.35 -8.33 -15.53
N ASP A 658 15.09 -9.39 -15.19
CA ASP A 658 16.30 -9.77 -15.89
C ASP A 658 16.62 -11.27 -15.76
N LEU A 659 17.73 -11.70 -16.37
CA LEU A 659 18.11 -13.11 -16.49
C LEU A 659 19.36 -13.50 -15.69
N LEU A 660 19.95 -12.61 -14.86
CA LEU A 660 21.19 -12.91 -14.11
C LEU A 660 21.03 -14.07 -13.12
N SER A 661 19.83 -14.21 -12.54
CA SER A 661 19.49 -15.32 -11.64
C SER A 661 18.91 -16.55 -12.37
N SER A 662 18.82 -16.51 -13.70
CA SER A 662 18.21 -17.58 -14.51
C SER A 662 19.25 -18.57 -15.01
N ARG A 663 19.02 -19.86 -14.79
CA ARG A 663 19.89 -20.95 -15.27
C ARG A 663 19.69 -21.16 -16.77
N GLY A 664 20.66 -21.78 -17.44
CA GLY A 664 20.65 -21.97 -18.90
C GLY A 664 19.49 -22.79 -19.50
N ASN A 665 18.67 -23.44 -18.67
CA ASN A 665 17.46 -24.17 -19.08
C ASN A 665 16.15 -23.48 -18.66
N ASP A 666 16.20 -22.39 -17.88
CA ASP A 666 14.99 -21.75 -17.35
C ASP A 666 14.24 -21.02 -18.48
N LEU A 667 12.93 -21.23 -18.58
CA LEU A 667 12.05 -20.65 -19.61
C LEU A 667 11.73 -19.17 -19.30
N HIS A 668 12.76 -18.35 -19.19
CA HIS A 668 12.67 -16.95 -18.79
C HIS A 668 12.94 -16.00 -19.96
N PHE A 669 12.19 -14.91 -20.01
CA PHE A 669 12.38 -13.82 -20.96
C PHE A 669 12.20 -12.46 -20.28
N VAL A 670 12.65 -11.39 -20.93
CA VAL A 670 12.53 -10.01 -20.43
C VAL A 670 11.81 -9.16 -21.46
N VAL A 671 10.82 -8.38 -21.02
CA VAL A 671 10.18 -7.34 -21.84
C VAL A 671 11.03 -6.07 -21.79
N GLU A 672 11.28 -5.44 -22.93
CA GLU A 672 11.95 -4.14 -23.05
C GLU A 672 11.05 -3.18 -23.84
N ILE A 673 10.62 -2.07 -23.20
CA ILE A 673 9.77 -1.05 -23.85
C ILE A 673 10.66 0.01 -24.51
N ASP A 674 10.37 0.38 -25.76
CA ASP A 674 11.07 1.44 -26.50
C ASP A 674 10.49 2.85 -26.25
N ASN A 675 10.80 3.82 -27.12
CA ASN A 675 10.33 5.20 -26.96
C ASN A 675 8.87 5.36 -27.38
N GLU A 676 8.41 4.48 -28.26
CA GLU A 676 7.11 4.45 -28.92
C GLU A 676 6.07 3.64 -28.10
N GLY A 677 6.52 2.93 -27.05
CA GLY A 677 5.68 2.12 -26.17
C GLY A 677 5.52 0.67 -26.64
N VAL A 678 6.30 0.24 -27.63
CA VAL A 678 6.26 -1.12 -28.18
C VAL A 678 7.10 -2.07 -27.31
N ALA A 679 6.57 -3.26 -27.08
CA ALA A 679 7.18 -4.26 -26.20
C ALA A 679 8.05 -5.25 -26.99
N HIS A 680 9.37 -5.18 -26.79
CA HIS A 680 10.36 -6.09 -27.38
C HIS A 680 10.69 -7.24 -26.43
N LEU A 681 10.63 -8.48 -26.90
CA LEU A 681 10.90 -9.65 -26.07
C LEU A 681 12.36 -10.10 -26.22
N ARG A 682 13.06 -10.26 -25.09
CA ARG A 682 14.45 -10.72 -25.04
C ARG A 682 14.59 -11.98 -24.19
N PHE A 683 14.76 -13.11 -24.87
CA PHE A 683 15.05 -14.41 -24.28
C PHE A 683 16.50 -14.54 -23.79
N GLY A 684 16.83 -15.70 -23.22
CA GLY A 684 18.17 -16.04 -22.73
C GLY A 684 19.18 -16.41 -23.82
N ASP A 685 20.38 -16.75 -23.38
CA ASP A 685 21.55 -17.09 -24.21
C ASP A 685 22.05 -18.54 -24.01
N GLY A 686 21.31 -19.36 -23.27
CA GLY A 686 21.71 -20.72 -22.88
C GLY A 686 22.63 -20.79 -21.66
N LYS A 687 23.01 -19.64 -21.08
CA LYS A 687 23.68 -19.53 -19.78
C LYS A 687 22.77 -18.81 -18.77
N ASN A 688 22.24 -17.66 -19.19
CA ASN A 688 21.34 -16.77 -18.46
C ASN A 688 19.93 -16.93 -19.01
N GLY A 689 19.21 -17.97 -18.56
CA GLY A 689 17.95 -18.41 -19.20
C GLY A 689 18.16 -19.20 -20.51
N LYS A 690 17.14 -19.95 -20.91
CA LYS A 690 17.15 -20.76 -22.13
C LYS A 690 17.17 -19.89 -23.39
N ALA A 691 18.00 -20.27 -24.36
CA ALA A 691 17.95 -19.71 -25.71
C ALA A 691 16.82 -20.39 -26.54
N PRO A 692 16.05 -19.62 -27.33
CA PRO A 692 15.11 -20.17 -28.31
C PRO A 692 15.78 -21.14 -29.29
N GLU A 693 15.12 -22.28 -29.55
CA GLU A 693 15.64 -23.33 -30.43
C GLU A 693 15.33 -23.04 -31.91
N ALA A 694 16.19 -23.49 -32.82
CA ALA A 694 15.94 -23.33 -34.26
C ALA A 694 14.68 -24.12 -34.67
N GLY A 695 13.77 -23.47 -35.39
CA GLY A 695 12.47 -24.05 -35.78
C GLY A 695 11.36 -23.93 -34.72
N GLU A 696 11.69 -23.58 -33.46
CA GLU A 696 10.72 -23.40 -32.38
C GLU A 696 9.66 -22.35 -32.74
N LYS A 697 8.39 -22.62 -32.39
CA LYS A 697 7.26 -21.73 -32.67
C LYS A 697 6.82 -21.03 -31.40
N PHE A 698 6.49 -19.75 -31.49
CA PHE A 698 6.17 -18.90 -30.34
C PHE A 698 4.84 -18.17 -30.52
N ALA A 699 4.07 -18.05 -29.45
CA ALA A 699 2.88 -17.22 -29.38
C ALA A 699 2.85 -16.44 -28.05
N ALA A 700 2.19 -15.28 -28.06
CA ALA A 700 1.97 -14.45 -26.89
C ALA A 700 0.47 -14.24 -26.63
N THR A 701 0.12 -14.21 -25.35
CA THR A 701 -1.20 -13.87 -24.84
C THR A 701 -1.05 -12.76 -23.80
N TYR A 702 -1.57 -11.57 -24.06
CA TYR A 702 -1.30 -10.39 -23.25
C TYR A 702 -2.45 -9.38 -23.17
N ARG A 703 -2.45 -8.55 -22.13
CA ARG A 703 -3.38 -7.43 -21.95
C ARG A 703 -2.74 -6.11 -22.40
N VAL A 704 -3.56 -5.19 -22.88
CA VAL A 704 -3.15 -3.82 -23.23
C VAL A 704 -3.90 -2.80 -22.37
N GLY A 705 -3.32 -1.63 -22.18
CA GLY A 705 -3.84 -0.58 -21.29
C GLY A 705 -3.01 -0.46 -20.01
N ILE A 706 -2.56 0.77 -19.74
CA ILE A 706 -1.68 1.17 -18.63
C ILE A 706 -1.83 2.68 -18.43
N GLY A 707 -1.34 3.21 -17.31
CA GLY A 707 -1.16 4.65 -17.14
C GLY A 707 -2.27 5.33 -16.35
N ALA A 708 -2.17 6.66 -16.29
CA ALA A 708 -3.09 7.50 -15.53
C ALA A 708 -4.50 7.59 -16.14
N SER A 709 -4.68 7.22 -17.42
CA SER A 709 -5.97 7.16 -18.10
C SER A 709 -6.98 6.20 -17.45
N GLY A 710 -6.50 5.18 -16.74
CA GLY A 710 -7.35 4.26 -15.98
C GLY A 710 -7.89 4.82 -14.68
N ASN A 711 -7.45 6.01 -14.22
CA ASN A 711 -7.91 6.63 -12.96
C ASN A 711 -9.20 7.45 -13.21
N VAL A 712 -10.35 6.78 -13.21
CA VAL A 712 -11.68 7.36 -13.41
C VAL A 712 -12.31 7.76 -12.08
N GLY A 713 -13.22 8.74 -12.12
CA GLY A 713 -13.93 9.26 -10.94
C GLY A 713 -14.84 8.23 -10.27
N ALA A 714 -15.31 8.53 -9.05
CA ALA A 714 -16.36 7.75 -8.39
C ALA A 714 -17.66 7.77 -9.21
N ASP A 715 -18.40 6.65 -9.15
CA ASP A 715 -19.68 6.41 -9.85
C ASP A 715 -19.63 6.63 -11.38
N THR A 716 -18.45 6.44 -12.02
CA THR A 716 -18.27 6.59 -13.48
C THR A 716 -18.29 5.25 -14.23
N ILE A 717 -17.80 4.17 -13.61
CA ILE A 717 -18.09 2.79 -14.01
C ILE A 717 -19.60 2.62 -13.79
N THR A 718 -20.35 2.39 -14.86
CA THR A 718 -21.83 2.42 -14.82
C THR A 718 -22.49 1.35 -15.68
N GLN A 719 -21.71 0.61 -16.48
CA GLN A 719 -22.22 -0.41 -17.39
C GLN A 719 -21.48 -1.73 -17.18
N ILE A 720 -22.23 -2.83 -17.33
CA ILE A 720 -21.71 -4.19 -17.36
C ILE A 720 -21.80 -4.69 -18.80
N VAL A 721 -20.73 -5.32 -19.29
CA VAL A 721 -20.72 -6.03 -20.56
C VAL A 721 -20.39 -7.51 -20.29
N THR A 722 -21.06 -8.43 -20.97
CA THR A 722 -20.87 -9.87 -20.75
C THR A 722 -20.78 -10.67 -22.07
N SER A 723 -19.99 -11.74 -22.06
CA SER A 723 -20.03 -12.78 -23.09
C SER A 723 -20.97 -13.95 -22.73
N SER A 724 -21.51 -13.99 -21.51
CA SER A 724 -22.43 -15.04 -21.07
C SER A 724 -23.89 -14.66 -21.36
N ALA A 725 -24.57 -15.53 -22.12
CA ALA A 725 -26.00 -15.37 -22.40
C ALA A 725 -26.86 -15.43 -21.13
N THR A 726 -26.48 -16.20 -20.10
CA THR A 726 -27.26 -16.30 -18.85
C THR A 726 -27.13 -15.05 -17.98
N LEU A 727 -25.98 -14.37 -17.99
CA LEU A 727 -25.78 -13.11 -17.26
C LEU A 727 -26.47 -11.93 -17.94
N ARG A 728 -26.74 -12.00 -19.24
CA ARG A 728 -27.48 -10.97 -19.98
C ARG A 728 -28.92 -10.78 -19.45
N GLU A 729 -29.58 -11.87 -19.06
CA GLU A 729 -30.95 -11.86 -18.55
C GLU A 729 -31.01 -11.54 -17.05
N ALA A 730 -29.86 -11.43 -16.37
CA ALA A 730 -29.80 -11.07 -14.97
C ALA A 730 -29.92 -9.55 -14.79
N ALA A 731 -30.79 -9.11 -13.87
CA ALA A 731 -31.04 -7.71 -13.55
C ALA A 731 -29.92 -7.07 -12.72
N ILE A 732 -28.67 -7.18 -13.18
CA ILE A 732 -27.47 -6.70 -12.49
C ILE A 732 -27.03 -5.31 -12.98
N SER A 733 -26.47 -4.49 -12.09
CA SER A 733 -25.87 -3.19 -12.42
C SER A 733 -24.59 -2.94 -11.62
N ALA A 734 -23.70 -2.06 -12.12
CA ALA A 734 -22.40 -1.80 -11.50
C ALA A 734 -22.19 -0.31 -11.21
N ARG A 735 -21.50 -0.02 -10.10
CA ARG A 735 -20.92 1.30 -9.78
C ARG A 735 -19.57 1.17 -9.09
N ASN A 736 -18.72 2.19 -9.20
CA ASN A 736 -17.49 2.30 -8.39
C ASN A 736 -17.65 3.40 -7.30
N PRO A 737 -18.03 3.06 -6.06
CA PRO A 737 -18.31 4.06 -5.02
C PRO A 737 -17.14 4.99 -4.68
N LEU A 738 -15.90 4.58 -4.96
CA LEU A 738 -14.68 5.38 -4.88
C LEU A 738 -14.02 5.44 -6.27
N PRO A 739 -13.21 6.49 -6.57
CA PRO A 739 -12.46 6.55 -7.82
C PRO A 739 -11.47 5.38 -7.95
N SER A 740 -11.13 5.01 -9.19
CA SER A 740 -10.04 4.05 -9.42
C SER A 740 -8.68 4.72 -9.20
N MET A 741 -7.70 3.95 -8.74
CA MET A 741 -6.39 4.45 -8.33
C MET A 741 -5.25 3.52 -8.78
N GLY A 742 -4.00 3.96 -8.58
CA GLY A 742 -2.79 3.18 -8.87
C GLY A 742 -2.34 3.24 -10.34
N GLY A 743 -3.20 3.71 -11.26
CA GLY A 743 -2.84 3.94 -12.66
C GLY A 743 -1.71 4.95 -12.75
N THR A 744 -0.56 4.53 -13.29
CA THR A 744 0.68 5.31 -13.26
C THR A 744 1.42 5.15 -14.58
N ASP A 745 1.84 6.25 -15.18
CA ASP A 745 2.51 6.25 -16.49
C ASP A 745 3.94 5.70 -16.44
N PRO A 746 4.52 5.27 -17.59
CA PRO A 746 5.91 4.84 -17.68
C PRO A 746 6.88 5.94 -17.26
N GLU A 747 7.97 5.59 -16.54
CA GLU A 747 8.86 6.63 -15.98
C GLU A 747 9.57 7.43 -17.09
N PRO A 748 9.54 8.78 -17.06
CA PRO A 748 10.21 9.60 -18.07
C PRO A 748 11.74 9.45 -18.05
N ILE A 749 12.38 9.38 -19.22
CA ILE A 749 13.83 9.19 -19.38
C ILE A 749 14.64 10.22 -18.56
N GLU A 750 14.27 11.51 -18.63
CA GLU A 750 15.01 12.57 -17.94
C GLU A 750 14.91 12.47 -16.40
N LYS A 751 13.79 11.94 -15.87
CA LYS A 751 13.65 11.63 -14.45
C LYS A 751 14.56 10.47 -14.04
N VAL A 752 14.72 9.45 -14.90
CA VAL A 752 15.65 8.34 -14.67
C VAL A 752 17.11 8.81 -14.70
N LYS A 753 17.47 9.68 -15.65
CA LYS A 753 18.81 10.30 -15.71
C LYS A 753 19.15 11.10 -14.46
N LEU A 754 18.16 11.78 -13.85
CA LEU A 754 18.35 12.53 -12.61
C LEU A 754 18.45 11.63 -11.36
N LEU A 755 17.65 10.56 -11.29
CA LEU A 755 17.53 9.71 -10.09
C LEU A 755 18.54 8.56 -10.04
N ALA A 756 18.77 7.85 -11.14
CA ALA A 756 19.62 6.65 -11.15
C ALA A 756 21.06 6.90 -10.65
N PRO A 757 21.74 8.02 -10.98
CA PRO A 757 23.07 8.32 -10.44
C PRO A 757 23.11 8.55 -8.91
N LYS A 758 21.96 8.73 -8.26
CA LYS A 758 21.83 8.90 -6.80
C LYS A 758 21.21 7.69 -6.09
N ALA A 759 20.76 6.68 -6.85
CA ALA A 759 20.00 5.54 -6.31
C ALA A 759 20.70 4.82 -5.16
N PHE A 760 22.01 4.59 -5.29
CA PHE A 760 22.85 3.93 -4.29
C PHE A 760 23.01 4.70 -2.97
N GLN A 761 22.61 5.98 -2.92
CA GLN A 761 22.60 6.79 -1.70
C GLN A 761 21.30 6.60 -0.90
N GLY A 762 20.22 6.13 -1.53
CA GLY A 762 18.91 5.94 -0.91
C GLY A 762 18.76 4.58 -0.22
N GLU A 763 18.84 3.49 -0.99
CA GLU A 763 18.75 2.14 -0.45
C GLU A 763 20.03 1.34 -0.76
N LEU A 764 20.65 0.77 0.29
CA LEU A 764 21.69 -0.24 0.12
C LEU A 764 21.07 -1.54 -0.42
N VAL A 765 21.38 -1.85 -1.67
CA VAL A 765 21.03 -3.11 -2.35
C VAL A 765 22.26 -4.01 -2.61
N ARG A 766 23.44 -3.58 -2.14
CA ARG A 766 24.72 -4.29 -2.18
C ARG A 766 25.61 -3.79 -1.05
N ALA A 767 26.43 -4.66 -0.47
CA ALA A 767 27.34 -4.34 0.62
C ALA A 767 28.77 -4.17 0.08
N ILE A 768 29.31 -2.94 0.13
CA ILE A 768 30.63 -2.60 -0.39
C ILE A 768 31.61 -2.25 0.74
N SER A 769 31.24 -1.33 1.62
CA SER A 769 32.01 -1.00 2.83
C SER A 769 31.78 -2.06 3.94
N ALA A 770 32.50 -1.95 5.07
CA ALA A 770 32.21 -2.79 6.23
C ALA A 770 30.89 -2.35 6.90
N ASP A 771 30.74 -1.04 7.14
CA ASP A 771 29.52 -0.38 7.63
C ASP A 771 28.26 -0.72 6.81
N ASP A 772 28.39 -1.01 5.51
CA ASP A 772 27.27 -1.47 4.67
C ASP A 772 26.70 -2.81 5.17
N TYR A 773 27.54 -3.75 5.63
CA TYR A 773 27.06 -5.01 6.20
C TYR A 773 26.38 -4.80 7.56
N ALA A 774 26.89 -3.86 8.37
CA ALA A 774 26.27 -3.49 9.64
C ALA A 774 24.88 -2.87 9.42
N ARG A 775 24.78 -1.83 8.58
CA ARG A 775 23.51 -1.17 8.24
C ARG A 775 22.48 -2.09 7.57
N LEU A 776 22.94 -3.14 6.87
CA LEU A 776 22.05 -4.19 6.34
C LEU A 776 21.58 -5.16 7.44
N ALA A 777 22.43 -5.51 8.41
CA ALA A 777 22.04 -6.35 9.54
C ALA A 777 21.05 -5.66 10.49
N GLU A 778 21.23 -4.36 10.75
CA GLU A 778 20.33 -3.53 11.56
C GLU A 778 18.89 -3.41 11.00
N ARG A 779 18.64 -3.83 9.74
CA ARG A 779 17.26 -3.93 9.19
C ARG A 779 16.41 -5.02 9.85
N ASN A 780 17.00 -5.96 10.58
CA ASN A 780 16.27 -6.97 11.34
C ASN A 780 15.89 -6.39 12.73
N PRO A 781 14.60 -6.26 13.09
CA PRO A 781 14.19 -5.60 14.33
C PRO A 781 14.65 -6.29 15.63
N ARG A 782 15.09 -7.56 15.55
CA ARG A 782 15.73 -8.28 16.67
C ARG A 782 17.14 -7.75 16.99
N VAL A 783 17.77 -7.06 16.04
CA VAL A 783 19.07 -6.41 16.20
C VAL A 783 18.85 -5.05 16.86
N GLN A 784 19.68 -4.74 17.85
CA GLN A 784 19.83 -3.40 18.40
C GLN A 784 20.86 -2.63 17.59
N ARG A 785 22.04 -3.21 17.43
CA ARG A 785 23.19 -2.66 16.73
C ARG A 785 23.97 -3.73 15.97
N ALA A 786 24.68 -3.32 14.94
CA ALA A 786 25.68 -4.17 14.30
C ALA A 786 26.97 -3.39 14.08
N ALA A 787 28.09 -4.11 14.08
CA ALA A 787 29.36 -3.61 13.62
C ALA A 787 30.02 -4.65 12.72
N ALA A 788 30.91 -4.20 11.84
CA ALA A 788 31.55 -5.09 10.88
C ALA A 788 32.95 -4.64 10.50
N GLU A 789 33.78 -5.61 10.12
CA GLU A 789 35.11 -5.41 9.54
C GLU A 789 35.27 -6.21 8.24
N LEU A 790 36.21 -5.79 7.40
CA LEU A 790 36.61 -6.48 6.17
C LEU A 790 38.04 -6.98 6.34
N GLN A 791 38.20 -8.25 6.70
CA GLN A 791 39.48 -8.86 7.03
C GLN A 791 40.00 -9.71 5.85
N TRP A 792 41.32 -9.69 5.61
CA TRP A 792 41.98 -10.53 4.58
C TRP A 792 42.57 -11.78 5.22
N ILE A 793 42.03 -12.95 4.87
CA ILE A 793 42.47 -14.24 5.44
C ILE A 793 43.47 -14.98 4.53
N GLY A 794 44.32 -14.24 3.81
CA GLY A 794 45.35 -14.79 2.92
C GLY A 794 44.84 -15.26 1.54
N THR A 795 43.62 -15.82 1.45
CA THR A 795 43.04 -16.34 0.19
C THR A 795 41.82 -15.56 -0.31
N ARG A 796 41.11 -14.88 0.59
CA ARG A 796 39.90 -14.10 0.31
C ARG A 796 39.73 -13.00 1.36
N TYR A 797 38.84 -12.05 1.06
CA TYR A 797 38.28 -11.17 2.07
C TYR A 797 37.06 -11.82 2.74
N GLU A 798 36.86 -11.54 4.02
CA GLU A 798 35.68 -11.91 4.77
C GLU A 798 35.08 -10.67 5.42
N ALA A 799 33.76 -10.50 5.30
CA ALA A 799 33.00 -9.56 6.11
C ALA A 799 32.67 -10.24 7.45
N HIS A 800 33.35 -9.84 8.52
CA HIS A 800 33.07 -10.29 9.88
C HIS A 800 32.08 -9.31 10.50
N VAL A 801 30.88 -9.77 10.86
CA VAL A 801 29.76 -8.93 11.29
C VAL A 801 29.32 -9.36 12.68
N ALA A 802 29.55 -8.50 13.68
CA ALA A 802 29.11 -8.71 15.04
C ALA A 802 27.70 -8.14 15.24
N ILE A 803 26.83 -8.90 15.93
CA ILE A 803 25.41 -8.59 16.10
C ILE A 803 25.07 -8.42 17.57
N ASP A 804 24.69 -7.21 17.95
CA ASP A 804 24.17 -6.86 19.28
C ASP A 804 22.64 -7.05 19.31
N PRO A 805 22.09 -8.00 20.08
CA PRO A 805 20.67 -8.31 20.11
C PRO A 805 19.94 -7.42 21.12
N ARG A 806 18.74 -6.94 20.76
CA ARG A 806 17.98 -6.01 21.61
C ARG A 806 17.54 -6.66 22.92
N GLY A 807 17.82 -6.02 24.07
CA GLY A 807 17.32 -6.43 25.39
C GLY A 807 18.03 -7.63 26.03
N THR A 808 19.17 -8.09 25.49
CA THR A 808 19.90 -9.26 26.04
C THR A 808 21.38 -9.25 25.66
N GLU A 809 22.21 -9.95 26.43
CA GLU A 809 23.62 -10.21 26.07
C GLU A 809 23.79 -11.54 25.32
N GLN A 810 22.72 -12.33 25.16
CA GLN A 810 22.78 -13.67 24.59
C GLN A 810 22.26 -13.70 23.15
N VAL A 811 23.16 -13.93 22.18
CA VAL A 811 22.79 -14.06 20.77
C VAL A 811 22.36 -15.50 20.45
N GLU A 812 21.12 -15.68 19.99
CA GLU A 812 20.65 -16.97 19.49
C GLU A 812 21.41 -17.42 18.23
N PRO A 813 21.86 -18.69 18.14
CA PRO A 813 22.46 -19.24 16.93
C PRO A 813 21.55 -19.19 15.69
N GLU A 814 20.22 -19.15 15.87
CA GLU A 814 19.26 -18.99 14.78
C GLU A 814 19.29 -17.57 14.20
N LEU A 815 19.40 -16.54 15.04
CA LEU A 815 19.50 -15.14 14.62
C LEU A 815 20.77 -14.91 13.79
N LEU A 816 21.91 -15.45 14.24
CA LEU A 816 23.17 -15.42 13.49
C LEU A 816 23.03 -16.09 12.10
N ARG A 817 22.36 -17.25 12.03
CA ARG A 817 22.13 -17.98 10.77
C ARG A 817 21.19 -17.21 9.83
N GLN A 818 20.11 -16.64 10.37
CA GLN A 818 19.15 -15.82 9.63
C GLN A 818 19.83 -14.59 9.02
N ILE A 819 20.62 -13.86 9.81
CA ILE A 819 21.35 -12.67 9.35
C ILE A 819 22.43 -13.07 8.34
N ARG A 820 23.17 -14.17 8.55
CA ARG A 820 24.14 -14.67 7.55
C ARG A 820 23.46 -14.97 6.20
N ALA A 821 22.33 -15.66 6.20
CA ALA A 821 21.55 -15.96 4.99
C ALA A 821 20.88 -14.72 4.35
N TYR A 822 20.65 -13.65 5.14
CA TYR A 822 20.26 -12.35 4.62
C TYR A 822 21.45 -11.66 3.93
N LEU A 823 22.52 -11.36 4.66
CA LEU A 823 23.70 -10.65 4.17
C LEU A 823 24.42 -11.35 3.01
N PHE A 824 24.39 -12.68 2.95
CA PHE A 824 24.99 -13.45 1.85
C PHE A 824 24.45 -13.07 0.46
N ARG A 825 23.21 -12.54 0.38
CA ARG A 825 22.62 -12.02 -0.87
C ARG A 825 23.20 -10.67 -1.32
N TYR A 826 23.72 -9.89 -0.39
CA TYR A 826 24.23 -8.53 -0.62
C TYR A 826 25.76 -8.46 -0.76
N ARG A 827 26.48 -9.56 -0.44
CA ARG A 827 27.94 -9.60 -0.36
C ARG A 827 28.64 -9.31 -1.69
N ARG A 828 29.85 -8.73 -1.62
CA ARG A 828 30.75 -8.59 -2.78
C ARG A 828 31.14 -9.97 -3.34
N ILE A 829 31.32 -10.06 -4.65
CA ILE A 829 31.92 -11.26 -5.26
C ILE A 829 33.33 -11.53 -4.68
N GLY A 830 33.70 -12.80 -4.54
CA GLY A 830 34.97 -13.21 -3.92
C GLY A 830 35.05 -13.00 -2.40
N HIS A 831 33.96 -12.60 -1.74
CA HIS A 831 33.89 -12.46 -0.28
C HIS A 831 33.01 -13.54 0.35
N ASP A 832 33.40 -14.01 1.54
CA ASP A 832 32.48 -14.69 2.47
C ASP A 832 31.94 -13.67 3.49
N VAL A 833 30.85 -14.04 4.16
CA VAL A 833 30.25 -13.27 5.26
C VAL A 833 30.17 -14.19 6.46
N ILE A 834 30.82 -13.81 7.56
CA ILE A 834 30.74 -14.50 8.85
C ILE A 834 29.98 -13.58 9.81
N VAL A 835 28.98 -14.14 10.51
CA VAL A 835 28.16 -13.39 11.46
C VAL A 835 28.37 -14.00 12.84
N VAL A 836 28.75 -13.16 13.81
CA VAL A 836 29.26 -13.57 15.13
C VAL A 836 28.52 -12.84 16.26
N PRO A 837 28.52 -13.39 17.49
CA PRO A 837 28.19 -12.60 18.68
C PRO A 837 29.25 -11.48 18.91
N PRO A 838 28.91 -10.44 19.69
CA PRO A 838 29.85 -9.38 20.03
C PRO A 838 30.92 -9.88 21.02
N THR A 839 32.11 -9.28 20.97
CA THR A 839 33.16 -9.55 21.97
C THR A 839 32.89 -8.72 23.22
N TYR A 840 32.19 -9.30 24.19
CA TYR A 840 31.96 -8.63 25.48
C TYR A 840 33.27 -8.51 26.27
N VAL A 841 33.71 -7.27 26.51
CA VAL A 841 34.92 -6.94 27.28
C VAL A 841 34.52 -6.70 28.73
N PRO A 842 34.80 -7.61 29.67
CA PRO A 842 34.55 -7.37 31.09
C PRO A 842 35.48 -6.26 31.61
N ILE A 843 34.95 -5.31 32.37
CA ILE A 843 35.72 -4.17 32.92
C ILE A 843 35.86 -4.24 34.45
N ASP A 844 36.95 -3.71 35.00
CA ASP A 844 37.17 -3.57 36.45
C ASP A 844 37.16 -2.09 36.81
N ILE A 845 36.13 -1.67 37.53
CA ILE A 845 35.90 -0.29 37.96
C ILE A 845 35.98 -0.21 39.48
N ALA A 846 36.77 0.74 39.99
CA ALA A 846 36.74 1.15 41.38
C ALA A 846 36.47 2.66 41.47
N MET A 847 35.61 3.05 42.41
CA MET A 847 35.35 4.45 42.74
C MET A 847 35.23 4.66 44.25
N THR A 848 35.60 5.86 44.68
CA THR A 848 35.40 6.34 46.05
C THR A 848 34.41 7.50 46.01
N ALA A 849 33.34 7.44 46.79
CA ALA A 849 32.36 8.51 46.93
C ALA A 849 32.37 9.07 48.36
N GLN A 850 32.46 10.39 48.47
CA GLN A 850 32.27 11.15 49.71
C GLN A 850 30.79 11.55 49.80
N ILE A 851 30.18 11.31 50.96
CA ILE A 851 28.78 11.60 51.26
C ILE A 851 28.67 12.86 52.11
N ARG A 852 27.71 13.69 51.73
CA ARG A 852 27.34 14.94 52.40
C ARG A 852 26.71 14.64 53.76
N SER A 853 27.11 15.40 54.78
CA SER A 853 26.51 15.32 56.12
C SER A 853 24.98 15.42 56.05
N GLY A 854 24.29 14.60 56.85
CA GLY A 854 22.83 14.46 56.86
C GLY A 854 22.25 13.34 55.98
N PHE A 855 23.04 12.70 55.11
CA PHE A 855 22.58 11.58 54.26
C PHE A 855 23.07 10.21 54.74
N ALA A 856 22.17 9.23 54.81
CA ALA A 856 22.48 7.88 55.28
C ALA A 856 23.34 7.11 54.26
N ALA A 857 24.55 6.71 54.66
CA ALA A 857 25.55 6.16 53.75
C ALA A 857 25.07 4.95 52.93
N GLY A 858 24.39 4.00 53.57
CA GLY A 858 23.86 2.80 52.89
C GLY A 858 22.73 3.08 51.90
N GLN A 859 21.99 4.19 52.05
CA GLN A 859 20.96 4.60 51.10
C GLN A 859 21.60 5.12 49.80
N VAL A 860 22.57 6.03 49.92
CA VAL A 860 23.34 6.55 48.77
C VAL A 860 24.13 5.44 48.08
N GLU A 861 24.73 4.52 48.85
CA GLU A 861 25.41 3.33 48.30
C GLU A 861 24.45 2.47 47.46
N THR A 862 23.23 2.24 47.96
CA THR A 862 22.20 1.48 47.25
C THR A 862 21.77 2.16 45.94
N VAL A 863 21.64 3.49 45.94
CA VAL A 863 21.33 4.26 44.72
C VAL A 863 22.47 4.21 43.71
N LEU A 864 23.72 4.42 44.13
CA LEU A 864 24.90 4.35 43.26
C LEU A 864 25.10 2.93 42.67
N ARG A 865 24.93 1.88 43.48
CA ARG A 865 24.94 0.48 43.00
C ARG A 865 23.75 0.16 42.10
N GLY A 866 22.63 0.88 42.21
CA GLY A 866 21.55 0.85 41.24
C GLY A 866 21.98 1.44 39.91
N ILE A 867 22.44 2.69 39.91
CA ILE A 867 22.83 3.43 38.69
C ILE A 867 23.91 2.71 37.91
N PHE A 868 24.94 2.16 38.55
CA PHE A 868 26.02 1.42 37.88
C PHE A 868 25.77 -0.09 37.76
N SER A 869 24.49 -0.52 37.68
CA SER A 869 24.12 -1.91 37.39
C SER A 869 23.74 -2.13 35.92
N SER A 870 23.62 -3.41 35.54
CA SER A 870 23.20 -3.85 34.20
C SER A 870 21.71 -4.19 34.08
N ARG A 871 20.89 -3.82 35.06
CA ARG A 871 19.44 -4.09 35.10
C ARG A 871 18.61 -2.83 34.86
N THR A 872 17.34 -3.02 34.50
CA THR A 872 16.30 -2.00 34.67
C THR A 872 16.13 -1.68 36.16
N LEU A 873 15.92 -0.41 36.47
CA LEU A 873 15.63 0.09 37.81
C LEU A 873 14.12 0.03 38.11
N PRO A 874 13.70 0.06 39.39
CA PRO A 874 12.27 -0.01 39.76
C PRO A 874 11.41 1.16 39.23
N ASP A 875 12.03 2.24 38.79
CA ASP A 875 11.40 3.42 38.17
C ASP A 875 11.34 3.34 36.63
N GLY A 876 11.73 2.21 36.04
CA GLY A 876 11.76 1.99 34.60
C GLY A 876 13.00 2.55 33.88
N ARG A 877 13.91 3.25 34.57
CA ARG A 877 15.18 3.70 33.96
C ARG A 877 16.14 2.53 33.77
N LEU A 878 17.00 2.61 32.76
CA LEU A 878 18.08 1.66 32.57
C LEU A 878 19.28 2.02 33.46
N GLY A 879 19.95 1.01 34.03
CA GLY A 879 21.27 1.20 34.62
C GLY A 879 22.32 1.55 33.56
N PHE A 880 23.39 2.24 33.96
CA PHE A 880 24.45 2.74 33.08
C PHE A 880 25.11 1.61 32.25
N PHE A 881 25.17 0.39 32.79
CA PHE A 881 25.75 -0.78 32.15
C PHE A 881 24.70 -1.79 31.69
N HIS A 882 23.45 -1.35 31.49
CA HIS A 882 22.43 -2.14 30.81
C HIS A 882 22.84 -2.39 29.35
N PRO A 883 22.57 -3.57 28.75
CA PRO A 883 22.94 -3.86 27.36
C PRO A 883 22.44 -2.80 26.38
N ASP A 884 21.20 -2.35 26.52
CA ASP A 884 20.59 -1.33 25.67
C ASP A 884 21.18 0.10 25.82
N ASN A 885 22.21 0.29 26.66
CA ASN A 885 22.86 1.57 26.92
C ASN A 885 24.34 1.63 26.47
N LEU A 886 24.91 0.52 25.96
CA LEU A 886 26.31 0.44 25.50
C LEU A 886 26.41 -0.39 24.21
N SER A 887 27.03 0.19 23.17
CA SER A 887 27.15 -0.40 21.83
C SER A 887 28.61 -0.70 21.45
N PHE A 888 28.79 -1.31 20.29
CA PHE A 888 30.07 -1.50 19.62
C PHE A 888 30.94 -0.24 19.61
N GLY A 889 32.18 -0.36 20.10
CA GLY A 889 33.16 0.73 20.10
C GLY A 889 32.91 1.85 21.13
N ASP A 890 31.85 1.77 21.95
CA ASP A 890 31.58 2.77 22.99
C ASP A 890 32.64 2.73 24.09
N SER A 891 33.64 3.59 23.94
CA SER A 891 34.71 3.76 24.92
C SER A 891 34.16 4.34 26.23
N ILE A 892 34.59 3.79 27.37
CA ILE A 892 34.06 4.18 28.68
C ILE A 892 34.87 5.37 29.21
N TYR A 893 34.22 6.52 29.36
CA TYR A 893 34.83 7.75 29.86
C TYR A 893 34.62 7.86 31.37
N ALA A 894 35.69 8.04 32.14
CA ALA A 894 35.63 8.28 33.58
C ALA A 894 34.78 9.53 33.92
N SER A 895 34.80 10.56 33.07
CA SER A 895 33.95 11.75 33.20
C SER A 895 32.45 11.45 33.13
N LYS A 896 32.01 10.51 32.28
CA LYS A 896 30.60 10.05 32.24
C LYS A 896 30.21 9.34 33.54
N LEU A 897 31.10 8.52 34.10
CA LEU A 897 30.88 7.82 35.38
C LEU A 897 30.83 8.81 36.55
N LEU A 898 31.72 9.80 36.57
CA LEU A 898 31.72 10.86 37.59
C LEU A 898 30.43 11.70 37.53
N ALA A 899 30.01 12.14 36.34
CA ALA A 899 28.76 12.89 36.17
C ALA A 899 27.53 12.09 36.62
N ALA A 900 27.43 10.82 36.24
CA ALA A 900 26.33 9.94 36.64
C ALA A 900 26.26 9.72 38.16
N ALA A 901 27.40 9.76 38.86
CA ALA A 901 27.47 9.64 40.31
C ALA A 901 27.22 10.99 41.04
N GLN A 902 27.69 12.11 40.49
CA GLN A 902 27.53 13.45 41.08
C GLN A 902 26.09 13.99 41.07
N VAL A 903 25.24 13.49 40.18
CA VAL A 903 23.80 13.83 40.12
C VAL A 903 23.00 13.17 41.26
N VAL A 904 23.58 12.22 42.01
CA VAL A 904 22.92 11.55 43.13
C VAL A 904 22.84 12.46 44.35
N GLU A 905 21.63 12.67 44.86
CA GLU A 905 21.41 13.43 46.08
C GLU A 905 22.11 12.78 47.29
N GLY A 906 22.77 13.60 48.11
CA GLY A 906 23.63 13.13 49.20
C GLY A 906 25.10 12.90 48.84
N VAL A 907 25.47 12.92 47.55
CA VAL A 907 26.89 12.91 47.15
C VAL A 907 27.52 14.30 47.32
N GLU A 908 28.76 14.33 47.80
CA GLU A 908 29.59 15.54 47.93
C GLU A 908 30.70 15.55 46.86
N SER A 909 31.45 14.44 46.74
CA SER A 909 32.45 14.26 45.68
C SER A 909 32.63 12.79 45.32
N VAL A 910 33.16 12.51 44.12
CA VAL A 910 33.42 11.16 43.63
C VAL A 910 34.75 11.15 42.90
N VAL A 911 35.53 10.08 43.05
CA VAL A 911 36.78 9.84 42.32
C VAL A 911 36.75 8.42 41.78
N VAL A 912 36.92 8.25 40.47
CA VAL A 912 37.18 6.94 39.85
C VAL A 912 38.64 6.60 40.12
N THR A 913 38.88 5.59 40.95
CA THR A 913 40.23 5.15 41.37
C THR A 913 40.76 3.99 40.52
N ARG A 914 39.92 3.39 39.68
CA ARG A 914 40.31 2.42 38.65
C ARG A 914 39.26 2.34 37.55
N LEU A 915 39.72 2.25 36.31
CA LEU A 915 38.90 1.96 35.13
C LEU A 915 39.81 1.22 34.13
N GLN A 916 39.65 -0.10 34.02
CA GLN A 916 40.51 -0.94 33.16
C GLN A 916 39.76 -2.13 32.55
N ARG A 917 40.32 -2.71 31.48
CA ARG A 917 39.89 -4.03 30.98
C ARG A 917 40.25 -5.10 31.99
N ARG A 918 39.33 -6.01 32.28
CA ARG A 918 39.58 -7.11 33.21
C ARG A 918 40.32 -8.25 32.52
N PHE A 919 41.18 -8.94 33.27
CA PHE A 919 42.05 -10.03 32.79
C PHE A 919 43.14 -9.61 31.80
N GLN A 920 43.36 -8.31 31.61
CA GLN A 920 44.54 -7.76 30.96
C GLN A 920 45.42 -7.06 32.00
N ALA A 921 46.71 -6.84 31.68
CA ALA A 921 47.59 -6.05 32.52
C ALA A 921 47.15 -4.57 32.52
N PRO A 922 47.37 -3.81 33.61
CA PRO A 922 47.17 -2.36 33.58
C PRO A 922 48.11 -1.73 32.54
N ASP A 923 47.54 -1.04 31.56
CA ASP A 923 48.29 -0.27 30.58
C ASP A 923 48.59 1.11 31.17
N GLU A 924 49.88 1.40 31.38
CA GLU A 924 50.34 2.63 32.04
C GLU A 924 49.99 3.90 31.22
N GLN A 925 49.63 3.77 29.94
CA GLN A 925 49.25 4.89 29.06
C GLN A 925 47.77 5.28 29.17
N VAL A 926 46.91 4.52 29.86
CA VAL A 926 45.44 4.70 29.87
C VAL A 926 44.95 5.71 30.92
N TYR A 927 45.84 6.56 31.45
CA TYR A 927 45.51 7.54 32.50
C TYR A 927 44.79 8.82 32.03
N ASP A 928 44.52 8.99 30.73
CA ASP A 928 43.68 10.07 30.17
C ASP A 928 42.18 9.93 30.52
N GLY A 929 41.80 8.94 31.32
CA GLY A 929 40.42 8.78 31.81
C GLY A 929 39.44 8.23 30.78
N VAL A 930 39.93 7.59 29.73
CA VAL A 930 39.14 6.93 28.67
C VAL A 930 39.60 5.48 28.52
N LEU A 931 38.67 4.53 28.65
CA LEU A 931 38.91 3.12 28.38
C LEU A 931 38.50 2.79 26.94
N PRO A 932 39.45 2.59 26.01
CA PRO A 932 39.12 2.30 24.62
C PRO A 932 38.48 0.92 24.47
N ILE A 933 37.38 0.88 23.72
CA ILE A 933 36.65 -0.33 23.30
C ILE A 933 36.76 -0.45 21.77
N GLY A 934 37.04 -1.65 21.28
CA GLY A 934 37.24 -1.92 19.86
C GLY A 934 35.94 -1.98 19.05
N PRO A 935 36.01 -1.91 17.71
CA PRO A 935 34.84 -1.79 16.84
C PRO A 935 33.92 -3.01 16.84
N LEU A 936 34.40 -4.20 17.23
CA LEU A 936 33.59 -5.42 17.39
C LEU A 936 33.41 -5.82 18.88
N GLU A 937 33.75 -4.92 19.80
CA GLU A 937 33.71 -5.14 21.25
C GLU A 937 32.61 -4.30 21.92
N ILE A 938 32.05 -4.81 23.02
CA ILE A 938 31.07 -4.09 23.87
C ILE A 938 31.52 -4.17 25.33
N ALA A 939 31.55 -3.05 26.05
CA ALA A 939 31.95 -3.03 27.46
C ALA A 939 30.88 -3.66 28.37
N ARG A 940 31.29 -4.54 29.28
CA ARG A 940 30.38 -5.34 30.12
C ARG A 940 30.68 -5.24 31.62
N LEU A 941 29.63 -4.98 32.40
CA LEU A 941 29.69 -4.89 33.86
C LEU A 941 28.41 -5.46 34.52
N GLY A 942 28.44 -6.75 34.82
CA GLY A 942 27.35 -7.49 35.48
C GLY A 942 27.81 -8.57 36.46
N GLY A 943 29.10 -8.60 36.82
CA GLY A 943 29.68 -9.65 37.67
C GLY A 943 29.11 -9.66 39.10
N ASN A 944 28.55 -10.81 39.48
CA ASN A 944 28.04 -11.10 40.82
C ASN A 944 28.86 -12.25 41.46
N SER A 945 28.39 -12.81 42.58
CA SER A 945 29.09 -13.92 43.27
C SER A 945 29.06 -15.27 42.53
N ALA A 946 28.13 -15.47 41.58
CA ALA A 946 27.98 -16.70 40.80
C ALA A 946 28.63 -16.61 39.40
N SER A 947 28.77 -15.40 38.87
CA SER A 947 29.39 -15.11 37.57
C SER A 947 30.40 -13.97 37.69
N PRO A 948 31.46 -14.16 38.51
CA PRO A 948 32.40 -13.09 38.83
C PRO A 948 33.14 -12.57 37.61
N GLU A 949 33.29 -13.34 36.54
CA GLU A 949 34.02 -12.99 35.31
C GLU A 949 33.44 -11.81 34.52
N ASN A 950 32.15 -11.51 34.66
CA ASN A 950 31.42 -10.50 33.87
C ASN A 950 31.68 -9.04 34.29
N GLY A 951 32.93 -8.68 34.60
CA GLY A 951 33.33 -7.36 35.11
C GLY A 951 33.17 -7.21 36.63
N ARG A 952 33.72 -6.14 37.22
CA ARG A 952 33.72 -5.88 38.68
C ARG A 952 33.46 -4.41 38.96
N PHE A 953 32.58 -4.14 39.92
CA PHE A 953 32.34 -2.80 40.46
C PHE A 953 32.69 -2.74 41.95
N VAL A 954 33.66 -1.90 42.31
CA VAL A 954 34.05 -1.63 43.70
C VAL A 954 33.71 -0.18 44.05
N LEU A 955 32.65 0.00 44.84
CA LEU A 955 32.32 1.29 45.44
C LEU A 955 32.84 1.32 46.88
N THR A 956 33.67 2.33 47.19
CA THR A 956 34.09 2.68 48.54
C THR A 956 33.36 3.94 48.97
N VAL A 957 32.62 3.89 50.07
CA VAL A 957 31.88 5.04 50.60
C VAL A 957 32.63 5.65 51.77
N ARG A 958 32.66 6.98 51.85
CA ARG A 958 33.24 7.76 52.95
C ARG A 958 32.28 8.87 53.38
N GLY A 959 32.22 9.10 54.68
CA GLY A 959 31.40 10.10 55.35
C GLY A 959 31.60 10.01 56.85
N GLU A 960 31.25 11.05 57.58
CA GLU A 960 31.17 11.00 59.05
C GLU A 960 29.88 10.26 59.46
N GLN A 961 29.89 9.62 60.64
CA GLN A 961 28.76 8.83 61.18
C GLN A 961 27.81 9.66 62.03
#